data_AF-A0A3B3VLB7-F1
#
_entry.id   AF-A0A3B3VLB7-F1
#
_cell.length_a   1.000
_cell.length_b   1.000
_cell.length_c   1.000
_cell.angle_alpha   90.00
_cell.angle_beta   90.00
_cell.angle_gamma   90.00
#
_symmetry.space_group_name_H-M   'P 1'
#
loop_
_entity.id
_entity.type
_entity.pdbx_description
1 polymer ?
#
loop_
_entity_poly.entity_id
_entity_poly.type
_entity_poly.pdbx_seq_one_letter_code
_entity_poly.pdbx_strand_id
1 'polypeptide(L)'
;MATRWGICGAGKISDNFTVALKKRPAEDHQVVAVAARKLEDAQEFSRKHNISKAYGSYEELARDPDVDVVYVGVVHPCHLNACKLFINAKKNVLCEKPLAMNAKEVKEILDSAEKNDVFLMEAAWTRFFPASVQIRNLLAQEYIGEVKMVRADYGVPRSDQKELGGGALLDLGIYCLQFISMVYNGEKPESIQASGVCLETGVNKTLAVILKYSKNRMAMFTCFTGVQLHNDAIIVGTKGKIQVPSPMWCPTSLVVNKKETQYPVPEPSLPLNFTNSTGKRFEAGEVRQCLLKGNETSAFCLLKHSISRVYGSYEELARDPDMDIVHVGVIPPYHLNACKLFINAKKNVLSEKSLAMNTKEVKEILDSAKKNNVFLMEAAWTRFFQASVQIRNLLSWEYIGEVKMVRADYGVPLLHMSRSDQKDRCEGALLGLGICCLQFICMVYKGEKPESIQASGTCLETGVDETVAVILRYSKNRMAMFTCSAGVELHSDAIIVGTKGTIQVLSPMWCPTSLVVNRKETQQLVPEPSLSLNFTYSTGKRCEVEEVRQCLLKGLKESPVMSHAYTLLLAEMGDEICQQVGGVYSQDYQNMATRWGICSVGKISHDFTVALKTLPAEDHQVVAVAARKLEDAQEFSRKHNISKAYGSYEELARDPDVDVVYVGVVHPCHLNACKLFINAKKNVLCEKPLAMNTKEVKEILDSAKKNNVFLMEVAWTRFFPASVEIRKLLAEEYIGEVKMVRADFGVPLFHVPRSDQKDLGGGALLGLGISCLQFISMVYNREKPESIQASGICLETGVDESVAVILQYSKNRMAMFTCSAGVHLHGEAFIAGTNGIIEVLSPMWCPTALVVNEKVTQYPVPEPHLPLNFTYSTGMRYEAEEVRQCLLKGNETSAFCLL
;
A
#
# COMPACT_ATOMS: atom_id res chain seq x y z
N MET A 1 17.78 49.85 3.87
CA MET A 1 16.61 50.65 3.44
C MET A 1 15.35 49.83 3.64
N ALA A 2 14.17 50.45 3.72
CA ALA A 2 12.90 49.72 3.75
C ALA A 2 12.65 49.05 2.40
N THR A 3 11.98 47.89 2.37
CA THR A 3 11.53 47.27 1.13
C THR A 3 10.29 48.02 0.62
N ARG A 4 10.33 48.52 -0.60
CA ARG A 4 9.29 49.34 -1.23
C ARG A 4 8.38 48.48 -2.12
N TRP A 5 7.10 48.40 -1.75
CA TRP A 5 6.11 47.52 -2.34
C TRP A 5 5.19 48.24 -3.33
N GLY A 6 5.05 47.65 -4.52
CA GLY A 6 3.98 47.93 -5.47
C GLY A 6 2.86 46.91 -5.33
N ILE A 7 1.60 47.34 -5.41
CA ILE A 7 0.42 46.46 -5.33
C ILE A 7 -0.23 46.34 -6.72
N CYS A 8 -0.20 45.14 -7.31
CA CYS A 8 -0.89 44.83 -8.55
C CYS A 8 -2.28 44.22 -8.25
N GLY A 9 -3.31 44.96 -8.64
CA GLY A 9 -4.72 44.63 -8.43
C GLY A 9 -5.29 45.20 -7.13
N ALA A 10 -6.32 46.04 -7.22
CA ALA A 10 -7.04 46.63 -6.09
C ALA A 10 -8.05 45.66 -5.40
N GLY A 11 -7.78 44.36 -5.42
CA GLY A 11 -8.71 43.31 -4.96
C GLY A 11 -8.75 43.10 -3.44
N LYS A 12 -9.75 42.33 -2.98
CA LYS A 12 -9.94 41.97 -1.55
C LYS A 12 -8.73 41.32 -0.88
N ILE A 13 -7.91 40.61 -1.65
CA ILE A 13 -6.69 39.96 -1.13
C ILE A 13 -5.54 40.96 -0.97
N SER A 14 -5.39 41.89 -1.92
CA SER A 14 -4.45 43.01 -1.85
C SER A 14 -4.78 44.00 -0.73
N ASP A 15 -6.07 44.26 -0.51
CA ASP A 15 -6.61 45.04 0.62
C ASP A 15 -6.10 44.46 1.95
N ASN A 16 -6.32 43.15 2.15
CA ASN A 16 -5.86 42.42 3.33
C ASN A 16 -4.33 42.39 3.45
N PHE A 17 -3.59 42.16 2.35
CA PHE A 17 -2.12 42.18 2.36
C PHE A 17 -1.59 43.56 2.76
N THR A 18 -2.20 44.64 2.26
CA THR A 18 -1.82 46.03 2.59
C THR A 18 -2.09 46.35 4.07
N VAL A 19 -3.19 45.84 4.64
CA VAL A 19 -3.47 45.93 6.09
C VAL A 19 -2.45 45.15 6.92
N ALA A 20 -2.08 43.94 6.49
CA ALA A 20 -1.11 43.09 7.19
C ALA A 20 0.31 43.67 7.15
N LEU A 21 0.73 44.17 5.99
CA LEU A 21 2.05 44.75 5.76
C LEU A 21 2.29 45.98 6.65
N LYS A 22 1.27 46.83 6.83
CA LYS A 22 1.27 47.98 7.75
C LYS A 22 1.37 47.64 9.25
N LYS A 23 1.32 46.36 9.62
CA LYS A 23 1.60 45.92 11.00
C LYS A 23 3.09 45.57 11.20
N ARG A 24 3.92 45.67 10.16
CA ARG A 24 5.40 45.71 10.24
C ARG A 24 5.89 47.17 10.39
N PRO A 25 7.13 47.39 10.87
CA PRO A 25 7.70 48.74 10.97
C PRO A 25 7.90 49.40 9.60
N ALA A 26 7.80 50.73 9.54
CA ALA A 26 7.87 51.52 8.30
C ALA A 26 9.31 51.70 7.77
N GLU A 27 10.29 51.50 8.64
CA GLU A 27 11.72 51.36 8.35
C GLU A 27 12.06 49.98 7.74
N ASP A 28 11.18 48.99 7.90
CA ASP A 28 11.31 47.66 7.30
C ASP A 28 10.54 47.56 5.97
N HIS A 29 9.29 48.04 5.90
CA HIS A 29 8.41 47.91 4.73
C HIS A 29 7.60 49.18 4.45
N GLN A 30 7.47 49.55 3.17
CA GLN A 30 6.65 50.69 2.72
C GLN A 30 5.82 50.29 1.51
N VAL A 31 4.57 50.77 1.41
CA VAL A 31 3.73 50.58 0.21
C VAL A 31 3.70 51.90 -0.53
N VAL A 32 4.35 51.94 -1.70
CA VAL A 32 4.62 53.20 -2.44
C VAL A 32 3.70 53.40 -3.63
N ALA A 33 3.17 52.33 -4.21
CA ALA A 33 2.33 52.39 -5.39
C ALA A 33 1.27 51.28 -5.44
N VAL A 34 0.13 51.57 -6.07
CA VAL A 34 -0.90 50.59 -6.45
C VAL A 34 -1.29 50.76 -7.92
N ALA A 35 -1.61 49.66 -8.59
CA ALA A 35 -2.18 49.66 -9.93
C ALA A 35 -3.43 48.77 -10.01
N ALA A 36 -4.38 49.18 -10.85
CA ALA A 36 -5.52 48.39 -11.27
C ALA A 36 -5.69 48.51 -12.80
N ARG A 37 -6.74 47.90 -13.37
CA ARG A 37 -7.07 48.00 -14.81
C ARG A 37 -7.88 49.27 -15.16
N LYS A 38 -8.08 50.13 -14.16
CA LYS A 38 -8.82 51.38 -14.17
C LYS A 38 -8.14 52.30 -13.17
N LEU A 39 -8.00 53.57 -13.51
CA LEU A 39 -7.32 54.53 -12.62
C LEU A 39 -8.16 54.81 -11.37
N GLU A 40 -9.49 54.77 -11.50
CA GLU A 40 -10.47 55.02 -10.46
C GLU A 40 -10.35 54.00 -9.32
N ASP A 41 -10.32 52.70 -9.67
CA ASP A 41 -10.12 51.58 -8.74
C ASP A 41 -8.80 51.73 -7.95
N ALA A 42 -7.72 52.11 -8.66
CA ALA A 42 -6.39 52.30 -8.05
C ALA A 42 -6.35 53.53 -7.12
N GLN A 43 -7.01 54.62 -7.51
CA GLN A 43 -7.13 55.83 -6.69
C GLN A 43 -8.00 55.60 -5.44
N GLU A 44 -9.08 54.82 -5.53
CA GLU A 44 -9.88 54.46 -4.34
C GLU A 44 -9.05 53.63 -3.36
N PHE A 45 -8.32 52.63 -3.87
CA PHE A 45 -7.42 51.81 -3.06
C PHE A 45 -6.28 52.65 -2.44
N SER A 46 -5.70 53.57 -3.21
CA SER A 46 -4.69 54.52 -2.73
C SER A 46 -5.24 55.41 -1.61
N ARG A 47 -6.44 55.98 -1.76
CA ARG A 47 -7.12 56.76 -0.70
C ARG A 47 -7.41 55.93 0.53
N LYS A 48 -7.95 54.72 0.39
CA LYS A 48 -8.24 53.79 1.51
C LYS A 48 -6.98 53.43 2.30
N HIS A 49 -5.82 53.44 1.65
CA HIS A 49 -4.56 52.98 2.22
C HIS A 49 -3.46 54.05 2.35
N ASN A 50 -3.73 55.32 2.07
CA ASN A 50 -2.72 56.39 2.09
C ASN A 50 -1.45 56.02 1.27
N ILE A 51 -1.63 55.41 0.09
CA ILE A 51 -0.52 55.02 -0.81
C ILE A 51 -0.21 56.18 -1.74
N SER A 52 1.06 56.56 -1.85
CA SER A 52 1.50 57.79 -2.53
C SER A 52 1.30 57.82 -4.05
N LYS A 53 1.24 56.68 -4.73
CA LYS A 53 1.02 56.58 -6.18
C LYS A 53 -0.12 55.62 -6.54
N ALA A 54 -0.90 55.97 -7.57
CA ALA A 54 -1.96 55.15 -8.14
C ALA A 54 -1.87 55.17 -9.67
N TYR A 55 -1.94 53.99 -10.29
CA TYR A 55 -1.74 53.79 -11.73
C TYR A 55 -2.93 53.09 -12.40
N GLY A 56 -3.22 53.47 -13.66
CA GLY A 56 -4.34 52.92 -14.44
C GLY A 56 -4.01 51.64 -15.21
N SER A 57 -2.73 51.25 -15.24
CA SER A 57 -2.20 50.06 -15.88
C SER A 57 -1.12 49.39 -15.02
N TYR A 58 -0.86 48.11 -15.27
CA TYR A 58 0.22 47.38 -14.58
C TYR A 58 1.60 47.74 -15.17
N GLU A 59 1.62 48.18 -16.42
CA GLU A 59 2.78 48.61 -17.19
C GLU A 59 3.38 49.92 -16.65
N GLU A 60 2.57 50.82 -16.10
CA GLU A 60 3.05 51.99 -15.35
C GLU A 60 3.77 51.57 -14.06
N LEU A 61 3.15 50.70 -13.25
CA LEU A 61 3.73 50.19 -12.01
C LEU A 61 5.03 49.41 -12.25
N ALA A 62 5.11 48.67 -13.35
CA ALA A 62 6.32 47.95 -13.76
C ALA A 62 7.50 48.90 -14.05
N ARG A 63 7.21 50.12 -14.53
CA ARG A 63 8.23 51.16 -14.84
C ARG A 63 8.59 52.05 -13.65
N ASP A 64 7.85 52.00 -12.54
CA ASP A 64 8.13 52.87 -11.37
C ASP A 64 9.49 52.53 -10.73
N PRO A 65 10.50 53.43 -10.74
CA PRO A 65 11.79 53.18 -10.11
C PRO A 65 11.72 53.06 -8.58
N ASP A 66 10.61 53.50 -7.95
CA ASP A 66 10.45 53.42 -6.50
C ASP A 66 9.96 52.07 -5.98
N VAL A 67 9.58 51.14 -6.86
CA VAL A 67 9.11 49.80 -6.48
C VAL A 67 10.28 48.81 -6.52
N ASP A 68 10.57 48.17 -5.39
CA ASP A 68 11.57 47.10 -5.28
C ASP A 68 10.94 45.71 -5.55
N VAL A 69 9.70 45.52 -5.09
CA VAL A 69 8.96 44.25 -5.18
C VAL A 69 7.49 44.52 -5.45
N VAL A 70 6.87 43.69 -6.29
CA VAL A 70 5.44 43.75 -6.60
C VAL A 70 4.71 42.58 -5.95
N TYR A 71 3.64 42.90 -5.24
CA TYR A 71 2.62 41.93 -4.81
C TYR A 71 1.57 41.79 -5.92
N VAL A 72 1.42 40.58 -6.48
CA VAL A 72 0.44 40.25 -7.52
C VAL A 72 -0.78 39.60 -6.86
N GLY A 73 -1.86 40.39 -6.67
CA GLY A 73 -3.10 39.99 -6.02
C GLY A 73 -4.32 40.06 -6.95
N VAL A 74 -4.16 39.60 -8.19
CA VAL A 74 -5.23 39.52 -9.21
C VAL A 74 -5.95 38.16 -9.13
N VAL A 75 -6.74 37.79 -10.14
CA VAL A 75 -7.38 36.46 -10.23
C VAL A 75 -6.45 35.43 -10.88
N HIS A 76 -6.61 34.14 -10.57
CA HIS A 76 -5.65 33.09 -10.91
C HIS A 76 -5.23 33.06 -12.41
N PRO A 77 -6.15 33.18 -13.41
CA PRO A 77 -5.78 33.17 -14.84
C PRO A 77 -4.96 34.39 -15.30
N CYS A 78 -4.83 35.43 -14.46
CA CYS A 78 -4.03 36.61 -14.76
C CYS A 78 -2.62 36.57 -14.14
N HIS A 79 -2.31 35.58 -13.28
CA HIS A 79 -1.03 35.51 -12.56
C HIS A 79 0.18 35.42 -13.51
N LEU A 80 0.13 34.54 -14.52
CA LEU A 80 1.19 34.36 -15.53
C LEU A 80 1.61 35.69 -16.19
N ASN A 81 0.63 36.43 -16.73
CA ASN A 81 0.90 37.64 -17.50
C ASN A 81 1.37 38.79 -16.60
N ALA A 82 0.78 38.92 -15.40
CA ALA A 82 1.23 39.89 -14.41
C ALA A 82 2.67 39.60 -13.95
N CYS A 83 2.99 38.36 -13.59
CA CYS A 83 4.35 37.98 -13.19
C CYS A 83 5.36 38.24 -14.31
N LYS A 84 5.09 37.78 -15.54
CA LYS A 84 6.00 37.97 -16.68
C LYS A 84 6.20 39.46 -17.03
N LEU A 85 5.20 40.33 -16.83
CA LEU A 85 5.35 41.78 -16.98
C LEU A 85 6.36 42.35 -15.96
N PHE A 86 6.17 42.08 -14.68
CA PHE A 86 7.03 42.64 -13.62
C PHE A 86 8.45 42.03 -13.63
N ILE A 87 8.58 40.73 -13.88
CA ILE A 87 9.86 40.02 -14.01
C ILE A 87 10.70 40.59 -15.17
N ASN A 88 10.10 40.81 -16.35
CA ASN A 88 10.81 41.40 -17.49
C ASN A 88 11.15 42.89 -17.27
N ALA A 89 10.40 43.59 -16.41
CA ALA A 89 10.72 44.94 -15.93
C ALA A 89 11.72 44.95 -14.74
N LYS A 90 12.40 43.83 -14.47
CA LYS A 90 13.38 43.65 -13.39
C LYS A 90 12.84 43.96 -11.99
N LYS A 91 11.55 43.69 -11.75
CA LYS A 91 10.93 43.76 -10.42
C LYS A 91 10.89 42.38 -9.78
N ASN A 92 11.18 42.34 -8.48
CA ASN A 92 10.96 41.16 -7.66
C ASN A 92 9.45 40.91 -7.50
N VAL A 93 9.00 39.66 -7.35
CA VAL A 93 7.57 39.31 -7.33
C VAL A 93 7.20 38.40 -6.15
N LEU A 94 6.16 38.80 -5.42
CA LEU A 94 5.36 37.94 -4.56
C LEU A 94 3.98 37.75 -5.23
N CYS A 95 3.69 36.56 -5.75
CA CYS A 95 2.42 36.28 -6.42
C CYS A 95 1.47 35.49 -5.52
N GLU A 96 0.17 35.84 -5.51
CA GLU A 96 -0.83 35.08 -4.78
C GLU A 96 -0.91 33.61 -5.21
N LYS A 97 -1.34 32.77 -4.27
CA LYS A 97 -1.55 31.34 -4.49
C LYS A 97 -2.88 31.12 -5.23
N PRO A 98 -3.04 30.10 -6.08
CA PRO A 98 -1.98 29.32 -6.72
C PRO A 98 -1.16 30.19 -7.69
N LEU A 99 0.18 30.07 -7.67
CA LEU A 99 1.14 30.85 -8.48
C LEU A 99 0.76 30.97 -9.98
N ALA A 100 0.20 29.91 -10.56
CA ALA A 100 -0.44 29.91 -11.88
C ALA A 100 -1.53 28.82 -11.97
N MET A 101 -2.17 28.67 -13.14
CA MET A 101 -3.27 27.71 -13.35
C MET A 101 -2.83 26.25 -13.55
N ASN A 102 -1.57 26.01 -13.92
CA ASN A 102 -1.03 24.69 -14.26
C ASN A 102 0.52 24.67 -14.18
N ALA A 103 1.14 23.50 -14.29
CA ALA A 103 2.59 23.32 -14.12
C ALA A 103 3.40 23.97 -15.24
N LYS A 104 2.86 23.99 -16.47
CA LYS A 104 3.49 24.69 -17.61
C LYS A 104 3.60 26.19 -17.34
N GLU A 105 2.51 26.84 -16.93
CA GLU A 105 2.51 28.27 -16.61
C GLU A 105 3.43 28.59 -15.44
N VAL A 106 3.43 27.78 -14.37
CA VAL A 106 4.41 27.89 -13.29
C VAL A 106 5.82 27.87 -13.87
N LYS A 107 6.16 26.88 -14.70
CA LYS A 107 7.50 26.78 -15.30
C LYS A 107 7.84 28.02 -16.14
N GLU A 108 6.90 28.56 -16.92
CA GLU A 108 7.13 29.81 -17.67
C GLU A 108 7.43 31.02 -16.75
N ILE A 109 6.87 31.07 -15.53
CA ILE A 109 7.22 32.10 -14.55
C ILE A 109 8.60 31.82 -13.93
N LEU A 110 8.90 30.57 -13.58
CA LEU A 110 10.22 30.15 -13.02
C LEU A 110 11.36 30.44 -14.00
N ASP A 111 11.26 29.92 -15.22
CA ASP A 111 12.24 30.10 -16.30
C ASP A 111 12.43 31.60 -16.61
N SER A 112 11.36 32.40 -16.52
CA SER A 112 11.40 33.84 -16.73
C SER A 112 12.08 34.59 -15.58
N ALA A 113 11.91 34.15 -14.32
CA ALA A 113 12.55 34.77 -13.16
C ALA A 113 14.06 34.47 -13.13
N GLU A 114 14.45 33.21 -13.31
CA GLU A 114 15.86 32.77 -13.40
C GLU A 114 16.58 33.47 -14.56
N LYS A 115 15.97 33.55 -15.75
CA LYS A 115 16.51 34.32 -16.88
C LYS A 115 16.70 35.81 -16.59
N ASN A 116 15.93 36.37 -15.66
CA ASN A 116 15.93 37.80 -15.37
C ASN A 116 16.73 38.21 -14.13
N ASP A 117 17.22 37.27 -13.31
CA ASP A 117 17.88 37.55 -12.04
C ASP A 117 17.02 38.45 -11.13
N VAL A 118 15.84 37.93 -10.76
CA VAL A 118 14.89 38.60 -9.85
C VAL A 118 14.31 37.61 -8.84
N PHE A 119 14.08 38.07 -7.61
CA PHE A 119 13.43 37.26 -6.59
C PHE A 119 11.98 36.94 -6.97
N LEU A 120 11.60 35.67 -6.80
CA LEU A 120 10.24 35.17 -6.97
C LEU A 120 9.80 34.37 -5.73
N MET A 121 8.54 34.54 -5.33
CA MET A 121 7.89 33.68 -4.35
C MET A 121 6.38 33.55 -4.59
N GLU A 122 5.84 32.35 -4.41
CA GLU A 122 4.39 32.13 -4.22
C GLU A 122 3.99 32.52 -2.80
N ALA A 123 2.84 33.19 -2.64
CA ALA A 123 2.25 33.58 -1.36
C ALA A 123 1.64 32.39 -0.59
N ALA A 124 2.48 31.38 -0.33
CA ALA A 124 2.21 30.21 0.50
C ALA A 124 2.16 30.59 1.99
N TRP A 125 1.37 31.63 2.32
CA TRP A 125 1.36 32.35 3.58
C TRP A 125 1.25 31.45 4.83
N THR A 126 0.52 30.35 4.71
CA THR A 126 0.40 29.28 5.72
C THR A 126 1.76 28.81 6.24
N ARG A 127 2.78 28.68 5.38
CA ARG A 127 4.13 28.21 5.75
C ARG A 127 4.88 29.14 6.72
N PHE A 128 4.47 30.40 6.84
CA PHE A 128 5.16 31.44 7.60
C PHE A 128 4.49 31.78 8.94
N PHE A 129 3.31 31.22 9.25
CA PHE A 129 2.72 31.35 10.59
C PHE A 129 3.65 30.74 11.65
N PRO A 130 3.76 31.34 12.86
CA PRO A 130 4.61 30.81 13.93
C PRO A 130 4.25 29.36 14.33
N ALA A 131 2.98 28.98 14.25
CA ALA A 131 2.55 27.59 14.38
C ALA A 131 3.22 26.68 13.34
N SER A 132 3.16 27.03 12.05
CA SER A 132 3.81 26.28 10.96
C SER A 132 5.34 26.25 11.06
N VAL A 133 5.96 27.29 11.61
CA VAL A 133 7.40 27.29 11.96
C VAL A 133 7.66 26.27 13.08
N GLN A 134 6.84 26.25 14.13
CA GLN A 134 7.00 25.29 15.22
C GLN A 134 6.71 23.85 14.79
N ILE A 135 5.81 23.59 13.84
CA ILE A 135 5.65 22.28 13.21
C ILE A 135 7.00 21.83 12.62
N ARG A 136 7.65 22.65 11.81
CA ARG A 136 8.96 22.31 11.22
C ARG A 136 10.03 22.06 12.29
N ASN A 137 10.05 22.86 13.37
CA ASN A 137 10.97 22.65 14.50
C ASN A 137 10.76 21.29 15.16
N LEU A 138 9.50 20.93 15.47
CA LEU A 138 9.15 19.65 16.12
C LEU A 138 9.47 18.44 15.23
N LEU A 139 9.28 18.56 13.93
CA LEU A 139 9.63 17.52 12.94
C LEU A 139 11.15 17.36 12.82
N ALA A 140 11.90 18.46 12.74
CA ALA A 140 13.37 18.44 12.69
C ALA A 140 14.02 17.94 14.00
N GLN A 141 13.28 17.93 15.10
CA GLN A 141 13.68 17.38 16.40
C GLN A 141 13.22 15.92 16.61
N GLU A 142 12.61 15.28 15.61
CA GLU A 142 11.93 13.97 15.72
C GLU A 142 10.97 13.84 16.93
N TYR A 143 10.32 14.95 17.33
CA TYR A 143 9.55 15.00 18.58
C TYR A 143 8.37 14.02 18.59
N ILE A 144 7.79 13.74 17.42
CA ILE A 144 6.78 12.70 17.20
C ILE A 144 7.32 11.45 16.50
N GLY A 145 8.65 11.29 16.44
CA GLY A 145 9.32 10.23 15.69
C GLY A 145 9.22 10.40 14.18
N GLU A 146 9.35 9.31 13.46
CA GLU A 146 9.14 9.26 12.01
C GLU A 146 7.67 9.51 11.70
N VAL A 147 7.37 10.48 10.83
CA VAL A 147 5.98 10.74 10.38
C VAL A 147 5.53 9.64 9.43
N LYS A 148 4.44 8.95 9.79
CA LYS A 148 3.82 7.91 8.94
C LYS A 148 2.58 8.39 8.19
N MET A 149 1.79 9.30 8.78
CA MET A 149 0.55 9.78 8.17
C MET A 149 0.34 11.30 8.32
N VAL A 150 -0.23 11.93 7.28
CA VAL A 150 -0.75 13.31 7.33
C VAL A 150 -2.20 13.36 6.83
N ARG A 151 -3.11 13.98 7.59
CA ARG A 151 -4.46 14.40 7.11
C ARG A 151 -4.54 15.93 7.11
N ALA A 152 -5.16 16.52 6.09
CA ALA A 152 -5.58 17.92 6.10
C ALA A 152 -6.90 18.10 5.35
N ASP A 153 -7.90 18.73 5.97
CA ASP A 153 -9.20 18.99 5.31
C ASP A 153 -9.43 20.48 5.10
N TYR A 154 -10.09 20.87 4.00
CA TYR A 154 -10.54 22.25 3.80
C TYR A 154 -11.80 22.35 2.93
N GLY A 155 -12.97 22.53 3.56
CA GLY A 155 -14.21 22.86 2.89
C GLY A 155 -14.86 24.11 3.45
N VAL A 156 -15.30 25.00 2.55
CA VAL A 156 -16.05 26.23 2.81
C VAL A 156 -16.95 26.55 1.62
N PRO A 157 -18.22 26.95 1.82
CA PRO A 157 -19.10 27.40 0.73
C PRO A 157 -18.47 28.53 -0.11
N ARG A 158 -18.30 28.31 -1.42
CA ARG A 158 -17.69 29.26 -2.38
C ARG A 158 -18.39 29.23 -3.75
N SER A 159 -17.93 30.10 -4.66
CA SER A 159 -18.43 30.22 -6.03
C SER A 159 -17.56 29.43 -7.01
N ASP A 160 -18.18 28.52 -7.76
CA ASP A 160 -17.51 27.56 -8.64
C ASP A 160 -17.29 28.10 -10.08
N GLN A 161 -16.86 29.37 -10.23
CA GLN A 161 -16.68 30.01 -11.55
C GLN A 161 -15.40 29.54 -12.26
N LYS A 162 -15.55 28.85 -13.39
CA LYS A 162 -14.46 28.25 -14.17
C LYS A 162 -13.54 29.32 -14.77
N GLU A 163 -14.14 30.40 -15.23
CA GLU A 163 -13.52 31.50 -15.99
C GLU A 163 -12.55 32.32 -15.12
N LEU A 164 -12.69 32.22 -13.80
CA LEU A 164 -11.80 32.84 -12.80
C LEU A 164 -10.81 31.84 -12.18
N GLY A 165 -10.80 30.58 -12.64
CA GLY A 165 -10.00 29.51 -12.05
C GLY A 165 -10.44 29.13 -10.64
N GLY A 166 -11.75 29.22 -10.35
CA GLY A 166 -12.32 28.71 -9.10
C GLY A 166 -12.49 27.19 -9.11
N GLY A 167 -12.63 26.60 -7.92
CA GLY A 167 -12.84 25.16 -7.75
C GLY A 167 -12.07 24.62 -6.54
N ALA A 168 -12.56 23.52 -5.96
CA ALA A 168 -12.11 23.04 -4.66
C ALA A 168 -10.60 22.78 -4.60
N LEU A 169 -9.96 22.36 -5.70
CA LEU A 169 -8.51 22.11 -5.71
C LEU A 169 -7.69 23.41 -5.74
N LEU A 170 -7.99 24.36 -6.63
CA LEU A 170 -7.29 25.66 -6.75
C LEU A 170 -7.58 26.61 -5.59
N ASP A 171 -8.81 26.63 -5.09
CA ASP A 171 -9.21 27.47 -3.95
C ASP A 171 -8.63 26.94 -2.63
N LEU A 172 -8.87 25.66 -2.34
CA LEU A 172 -8.77 25.06 -1.01
C LEU A 172 -7.74 23.94 -0.94
N GLY A 173 -7.74 22.99 -1.87
CA GLY A 173 -6.86 21.81 -1.88
C GLY A 173 -5.36 22.16 -1.97
N ILE A 174 -5.02 23.28 -2.61
CA ILE A 174 -3.66 23.87 -2.60
C ILE A 174 -3.12 24.14 -1.17
N TYR A 175 -3.99 24.39 -0.19
CA TYR A 175 -3.58 24.51 1.21
C TYR A 175 -3.22 23.17 1.84
N CYS A 176 -3.99 22.12 1.52
CA CYS A 176 -3.66 20.76 1.98
C CYS A 176 -2.37 20.25 1.31
N LEU A 177 -2.23 20.45 0.00
CA LEU A 177 -1.02 20.10 -0.76
C LEU A 177 0.22 20.82 -0.24
N GLN A 178 0.17 22.14 -0.02
CA GLN A 178 1.33 22.87 0.51
C GLN A 178 1.68 22.45 1.95
N PHE A 179 0.70 22.02 2.75
CA PHE A 179 0.90 21.54 4.11
C PHE A 179 1.56 20.15 4.12
N ILE A 180 1.02 19.19 3.36
CA ILE A 180 1.60 17.85 3.19
C ILE A 180 3.03 17.96 2.63
N SER A 181 3.23 18.79 1.59
CA SER A 181 4.55 19.10 1.02
C SER A 181 5.51 19.72 2.05
N MET A 182 5.03 20.51 3.01
CA MET A 182 5.86 21.06 4.09
C MET A 182 6.27 19.98 5.10
N VAL A 183 5.35 19.07 5.44
CA VAL A 183 5.59 17.99 6.42
C VAL A 183 6.53 16.93 5.86
N TYR A 184 6.38 16.54 4.60
CA TYR A 184 7.31 15.65 3.89
C TYR A 184 8.41 16.40 3.11
N ASN A 185 8.80 17.59 3.56
CA ASN A 185 9.99 18.33 3.11
C ASN A 185 10.21 18.41 1.58
N GLY A 186 9.14 18.59 0.80
CA GLY A 186 9.18 18.71 -0.66
C GLY A 186 9.42 17.40 -1.43
N GLU A 187 9.34 16.23 -0.79
CA GLU A 187 9.38 14.92 -1.45
C GLU A 187 8.28 14.79 -2.53
N LYS A 188 8.54 14.04 -3.62
CA LYS A 188 7.50 13.69 -4.60
C LYS A 188 6.77 12.43 -4.09
N PRO A 189 5.43 12.35 -4.13
CA PRO A 189 4.74 11.08 -3.96
C PRO A 189 5.17 10.05 -5.01
N GLU A 190 5.17 8.78 -4.60
CA GLU A 190 5.41 7.60 -5.43
C GLU A 190 4.17 7.26 -6.26
N SER A 191 2.97 7.42 -5.68
CA SER A 191 1.69 7.32 -6.37
C SER A 191 0.65 8.30 -5.82
N ILE A 192 -0.36 8.60 -6.65
CA ILE A 192 -1.47 9.49 -6.36
C ILE A 192 -2.77 8.76 -6.73
N GLN A 193 -3.78 8.85 -5.87
CA GLN A 193 -5.16 8.43 -6.19
C GLN A 193 -6.11 9.56 -5.80
N ALA A 194 -7.18 9.76 -6.57
CA ALA A 194 -8.18 10.76 -6.24
C ALA A 194 -9.57 10.47 -6.80
N SER A 195 -10.57 10.92 -6.04
CA SER A 195 -11.98 10.80 -6.38
C SER A 195 -12.72 12.05 -5.91
N GLY A 196 -13.67 12.50 -6.72
CA GLY A 196 -14.33 13.78 -6.51
C GLY A 196 -15.63 13.91 -7.27
N VAL A 197 -16.19 15.11 -7.20
CA VAL A 197 -17.42 15.51 -7.88
C VAL A 197 -17.11 16.78 -8.68
N CYS A 198 -17.33 16.72 -9.98
CA CYS A 198 -17.30 17.89 -10.86
C CYS A 198 -18.72 18.42 -11.10
N LEU A 199 -18.83 19.73 -11.36
CA LEU A 199 -20.01 20.32 -11.98
C LEU A 199 -20.04 20.03 -13.48
N GLU A 200 -21.19 20.22 -14.12
CA GLU A 200 -21.35 20.19 -15.58
C GLU A 200 -20.41 21.17 -16.32
N THR A 201 -19.98 22.24 -15.65
CA THR A 201 -18.95 23.15 -16.17
C THR A 201 -17.55 22.53 -16.24
N GLY A 202 -17.31 21.39 -15.59
CA GLY A 202 -15.99 20.78 -15.41
C GLY A 202 -15.17 21.38 -14.27
N VAL A 203 -15.79 22.15 -13.35
CA VAL A 203 -15.14 22.64 -12.12
C VAL A 203 -15.29 21.60 -11.02
N ASN A 204 -14.20 21.25 -10.32
CA ASN A 204 -14.25 20.31 -9.22
C ASN A 204 -14.88 20.95 -7.97
N LYS A 205 -16.01 20.41 -7.52
CA LYS A 205 -16.77 20.88 -6.35
C LYS A 205 -16.32 20.20 -5.06
N THR A 206 -15.96 18.93 -5.17
CA THR A 206 -15.40 18.12 -4.09
C THR A 206 -14.26 17.28 -4.63
N LEU A 207 -13.21 17.08 -3.84
CA LEU A 207 -12.12 16.15 -4.15
C LEU A 207 -11.57 15.57 -2.84
N ALA A 208 -11.34 14.26 -2.83
CA ALA A 208 -10.49 13.58 -1.86
C ALA A 208 -9.30 12.96 -2.59
N VAL A 209 -8.13 13.00 -1.95
CA VAL A 209 -6.86 12.56 -2.54
C VAL A 209 -6.09 11.73 -1.53
N ILE A 210 -5.46 10.64 -1.99
CA ILE A 210 -4.48 9.83 -1.28
C ILE A 210 -3.13 9.96 -2.00
N LEU A 211 -2.06 10.13 -1.23
CA LEU A 211 -0.68 10.30 -1.70
C LEU A 211 0.22 9.29 -0.98
N LYS A 212 0.91 8.41 -1.73
CA LYS A 212 1.87 7.45 -1.16
C LYS A 212 3.30 7.99 -1.28
N TYR A 213 4.12 7.75 -0.27
CA TYR A 213 5.50 8.19 -0.15
C TYR A 213 6.41 7.06 0.36
N SER A 214 7.70 7.18 0.06
CA SER A 214 8.71 6.17 0.39
C SER A 214 8.77 5.86 1.90
N LYS A 215 9.22 4.66 2.29
CA LYS A 215 9.29 4.18 3.69
C LYS A 215 7.92 3.97 4.37
N ASN A 216 6.93 3.49 3.63
CA ASN A 216 5.55 3.28 4.10
C ASN A 216 4.96 4.55 4.74
N ARG A 217 5.00 5.68 4.01
CA ARG A 217 4.41 6.95 4.45
C ARG A 217 3.25 7.33 3.54
N MET A 218 2.20 7.91 4.10
CA MET A 218 1.02 8.34 3.33
C MET A 218 0.50 9.71 3.76
N ALA A 219 -0.15 10.40 2.85
CA ALA A 219 -0.95 11.57 3.18
C ALA A 219 -2.30 11.54 2.48
N MET A 220 -3.27 12.25 3.03
CA MET A 220 -4.59 12.41 2.46
C MET A 220 -5.15 13.81 2.71
N PHE A 221 -6.01 14.26 1.81
CA PHE A 221 -6.76 15.50 2.02
C PHE A 221 -8.12 15.51 1.34
N THR A 222 -9.05 16.26 1.93
CA THR A 222 -10.32 16.63 1.31
C THR A 222 -10.40 18.12 1.04
N CYS A 223 -10.95 18.50 -0.11
CA CYS A 223 -11.43 19.87 -0.34
C CYS A 223 -12.85 19.91 -0.92
N PHE A 224 -13.66 20.90 -0.49
CA PHE A 224 -15.08 20.98 -0.85
C PHE A 224 -15.60 22.43 -0.87
N THR A 225 -16.03 22.96 -2.02
CA THR A 225 -16.62 24.31 -2.14
C THR A 225 -18.12 24.39 -1.82
N GLY A 226 -18.77 23.26 -1.54
CA GLY A 226 -20.23 23.17 -1.33
C GLY A 226 -20.69 23.10 0.13
N VAL A 227 -19.83 22.71 1.07
CA VAL A 227 -20.15 22.60 2.50
C VAL A 227 -18.98 23.05 3.39
N GLN A 228 -19.29 23.33 4.65
CA GLN A 228 -18.29 23.59 5.68
C GLN A 228 -17.73 22.25 6.21
N LEU A 229 -16.41 22.05 6.13
CA LEU A 229 -15.72 20.96 6.85
C LEU A 229 -15.14 21.48 8.17
N HIS A 230 -14.54 20.60 8.97
CA HIS A 230 -13.89 20.96 10.24
C HIS A 230 -12.69 21.90 10.02
N ASN A 231 -11.97 21.70 8.91
CA ASN A 231 -10.82 22.49 8.43
C ASN A 231 -9.59 22.45 9.35
N ASP A 232 -9.34 21.28 9.93
CA ASP A 232 -8.17 20.95 10.73
C ASP A 232 -7.12 20.14 9.90
N ALA A 233 -5.94 19.95 10.48
CA ALA A 233 -4.94 19.02 9.97
C ALA A 233 -4.28 18.23 11.11
N ILE A 234 -3.81 17.01 10.83
CA ILE A 234 -3.13 16.15 11.80
C ILE A 234 -1.89 15.52 11.15
N ILE A 235 -0.78 15.52 11.88
CA ILE A 235 0.46 14.82 11.55
C ILE A 235 0.65 13.72 12.60
N VAL A 236 0.80 12.46 12.16
CA VAL A 236 0.98 11.29 13.02
C VAL A 236 2.35 10.67 12.75
N GLY A 237 3.10 10.43 13.82
CA GLY A 237 4.38 9.73 13.76
C GLY A 237 4.54 8.67 14.85
N THR A 238 5.61 7.91 14.77
CA THR A 238 5.85 6.72 15.61
C THR A 238 5.99 6.98 17.13
N LYS A 239 6.14 8.24 17.56
CA LYS A 239 6.25 8.65 18.98
C LYS A 239 5.13 9.63 19.41
N GLY A 240 4.19 10.00 18.55
CA GLY A 240 3.10 10.93 18.91
C GLY A 240 2.41 11.62 17.73
N LYS A 241 1.64 12.68 18.02
CA LYS A 241 0.91 13.44 16.99
C LYS A 241 0.81 14.94 17.26
N ILE A 242 0.83 15.71 16.17
CA ILE A 242 0.60 17.16 16.14
C ILE A 242 -0.75 17.38 15.47
N GLN A 243 -1.69 18.03 16.16
CA GLN A 243 -2.93 18.52 15.59
C GLN A 243 -2.82 20.02 15.34
N VAL A 244 -3.38 20.47 14.22
CA VAL A 244 -3.48 21.88 13.81
C VAL A 244 -4.97 22.21 13.78
N PRO A 245 -5.52 22.83 14.84
CA PRO A 245 -6.93 23.17 14.90
C PRO A 245 -7.36 24.13 13.79
N SER A 246 -8.67 24.14 13.53
CA SER A 246 -9.29 25.04 12.56
C SER A 246 -9.06 26.52 12.94
N PRO A 247 -8.63 27.41 12.01
CA PRO A 247 -8.40 27.17 10.59
C PRO A 247 -6.96 26.75 10.26
N MET A 248 -6.76 25.51 9.75
CA MET A 248 -5.41 24.98 9.47
C MET A 248 -4.62 25.77 8.41
N TRP A 249 -5.32 26.53 7.55
CA TRP A 249 -4.70 27.33 6.48
C TRP A 249 -4.13 28.68 6.95
N CYS A 250 -4.51 29.15 8.13
CA CYS A 250 -3.94 30.34 8.78
C CYS A 250 -3.80 30.11 10.31
N PRO A 251 -2.97 29.12 10.70
CA PRO A 251 -3.07 28.46 12.00
C PRO A 251 -2.52 29.33 13.15
N THR A 252 -3.34 29.50 14.18
CA THR A 252 -3.02 30.26 15.40
C THR A 252 -2.91 29.41 16.65
N SER A 253 -3.06 28.08 16.57
CA SER A 253 -2.70 27.17 17.66
C SER A 253 -2.17 25.83 17.14
N LEU A 254 -1.57 25.05 18.03
CA LEU A 254 -1.18 23.65 17.84
C LEU A 254 -1.55 22.85 19.09
N VAL A 255 -2.02 21.62 18.93
CA VAL A 255 -2.12 20.65 20.03
C VAL A 255 -1.08 19.56 19.81
N VAL A 256 -0.12 19.44 20.73
CA VAL A 256 0.97 18.46 20.67
C VAL A 256 0.89 17.59 21.91
N ASN A 257 0.73 16.28 21.74
CA ASN A 257 0.57 15.31 22.83
C ASN A 257 -0.43 15.79 23.92
N LYS A 258 -1.62 16.23 23.48
CA LYS A 258 -2.74 16.78 24.29
C LYS A 258 -2.49 18.16 24.96
N LYS A 259 -1.35 18.81 24.75
CA LYS A 259 -1.09 20.19 25.21
C LYS A 259 -1.32 21.19 24.06
N GLU A 260 -2.25 22.12 24.22
CA GLU A 260 -2.38 23.24 23.27
C GLU A 260 -1.32 24.34 23.51
N THR A 261 -0.87 25.00 22.45
CA THR A 261 -0.06 26.22 22.48
C THR A 261 -0.59 27.22 21.46
N GLN A 262 -0.76 28.48 21.87
CA GLN A 262 -1.35 29.56 21.08
C GLN A 262 -0.28 30.45 20.43
N TYR A 263 -0.56 30.90 19.22
CA TYR A 263 0.28 31.71 18.33
C TYR A 263 -0.57 32.85 17.72
N PRO A 264 -0.99 33.84 18.53
CA PRO A 264 -1.93 34.86 18.08
C PRO A 264 -1.36 35.75 16.97
N VAL A 265 -2.20 36.11 16.00
CA VAL A 265 -1.91 37.18 15.04
C VAL A 265 -2.28 38.54 15.63
N PRO A 266 -1.65 39.65 15.18
CA PRO A 266 -2.03 40.98 15.65
C PRO A 266 -3.42 41.38 15.15
N GLU A 267 -4.14 42.16 15.96
CA GLU A 267 -5.36 42.85 15.54
C GLU A 267 -5.11 43.70 14.28
N PRO A 268 -6.06 43.78 13.33
CA PRO A 268 -5.92 44.56 12.11
C PRO A 268 -6.03 46.08 12.38
N SER A 269 -5.84 46.90 11.34
CA SER A 269 -6.09 48.35 11.40
C SER A 269 -7.30 48.79 10.56
N LEU A 270 -7.84 47.88 9.75
CA LEU A 270 -9.08 48.02 8.97
C LEU A 270 -9.76 46.64 8.93
N PRO A 271 -11.09 46.55 8.70
CA PRO A 271 -11.78 45.27 8.57
C PRO A 271 -11.14 44.35 7.51
N LEU A 272 -11.00 43.06 7.81
CA LEU A 272 -10.39 42.07 6.92
C LEU A 272 -11.44 41.32 6.10
N ASN A 273 -11.16 41.10 4.81
CA ASN A 273 -12.01 40.29 3.93
C ASN A 273 -11.92 38.78 4.19
N PHE A 274 -10.90 38.31 4.92
CA PHE A 274 -10.59 36.89 5.14
C PHE A 274 -9.94 36.67 6.51
N THR A 275 -10.26 35.54 7.17
CA THR A 275 -9.81 35.17 8.53
C THR A 275 -8.28 35.21 8.70
N ASN A 276 -7.81 35.74 9.83
CA ASN A 276 -6.39 35.83 10.25
C ASN A 276 -5.44 36.48 9.22
N SER A 277 -5.94 37.30 8.29
CA SER A 277 -5.11 37.87 7.21
C SER A 277 -3.96 38.77 7.68
N THR A 278 -3.97 39.29 8.91
CA THR A 278 -2.79 39.97 9.49
C THR A 278 -1.56 39.05 9.57
N GLY A 279 -1.73 37.73 9.50
CA GLY A 279 -0.65 36.76 9.32
C GLY A 279 0.13 36.90 8.01
N LYS A 280 -0.41 37.56 6.97
CA LYS A 280 0.37 37.89 5.74
C LYS A 280 1.58 38.82 6.00
N ARG A 281 1.69 39.39 7.21
CA ARG A 281 2.92 40.04 7.68
C ARG A 281 4.14 39.11 7.72
N PHE A 282 3.94 37.80 7.85
CA PHE A 282 5.03 36.83 8.01
C PHE A 282 5.70 36.49 6.67
N GLU A 283 4.91 36.23 5.61
CA GLU A 283 5.44 36.03 4.25
C GLU A 283 6.13 37.29 3.72
N ALA A 284 5.58 38.49 3.96
CA ALA A 284 6.26 39.73 3.61
C ALA A 284 7.60 39.89 4.36
N GLY A 285 7.65 39.45 5.63
CA GLY A 285 8.88 39.38 6.41
C GLY A 285 9.94 38.48 5.78
N GLU A 286 9.55 37.28 5.32
CA GLU A 286 10.44 36.36 4.60
C GLU A 286 10.98 36.98 3.30
N VAL A 287 10.12 37.61 2.49
CA VAL A 287 10.55 38.30 1.25
C VAL A 287 11.66 39.31 1.54
N ARG A 288 11.51 40.14 2.58
CA ARG A 288 12.56 41.08 2.98
C ARG A 288 13.83 40.39 3.45
N GLN A 289 13.73 39.27 4.16
CA GLN A 289 14.90 38.50 4.60
C GLN A 289 15.63 37.82 3.44
N CYS A 290 14.92 37.42 2.38
CA CYS A 290 15.51 36.88 1.16
C CYS A 290 16.23 37.97 0.36
N LEU A 291 15.55 39.09 0.11
CA LEU A 291 16.12 40.24 -0.61
C LEU A 291 17.37 40.80 0.08
N LEU A 292 17.39 40.90 1.42
CA LEU A 292 18.57 41.34 2.17
C LEU A 292 19.75 40.36 2.15
N LYS A 293 19.53 39.10 1.77
CA LYS A 293 20.59 38.08 1.62
C LYS A 293 21.05 37.90 0.18
N GLY A 294 20.41 38.56 -0.79
CA GLY A 294 20.64 38.30 -2.22
C GLY A 294 20.08 36.95 -2.68
N ASN A 295 19.10 36.38 -1.98
CA ASN A 295 18.46 35.13 -2.39
C ASN A 295 17.49 35.38 -3.55
N GLU A 296 17.54 34.56 -4.60
CA GLU A 296 16.52 34.48 -5.66
C GLU A 296 15.16 33.96 -5.15
N THR A 297 15.12 33.29 -4.00
CA THR A 297 13.91 32.65 -3.47
C THR A 297 13.96 32.38 -1.95
N SER A 298 12.79 32.09 -1.35
CA SER A 298 12.73 31.51 -0.01
C SER A 298 13.04 30.01 -0.02
N ALA A 299 13.92 29.60 0.88
CA ALA A 299 14.21 28.19 1.17
C ALA A 299 13.00 27.43 1.76
N PHE A 300 11.95 28.13 2.21
CA PHE A 300 10.69 27.50 2.64
C PHE A 300 9.68 27.30 1.49
N CYS A 301 9.96 27.83 0.29
CA CYS A 301 9.17 27.62 -0.93
C CYS A 301 9.90 26.81 -2.04
N LEU A 302 11.23 26.73 -2.03
CA LEU A 302 12.08 25.83 -2.85
C LEU A 302 11.61 25.61 -4.30
N LEU A 303 11.69 26.69 -5.11
CA LEU A 303 11.08 26.78 -6.44
C LEU A 303 11.43 25.67 -7.44
N LYS A 304 12.70 25.25 -7.54
CA LYS A 304 13.15 24.33 -8.61
C LYS A 304 12.60 22.89 -8.49
N HIS A 305 12.06 22.50 -7.34
CA HIS A 305 11.49 21.15 -7.15
C HIS A 305 10.14 21.14 -6.44
N SER A 306 9.92 21.94 -5.40
CA SER A 306 8.69 21.80 -4.60
C SER A 306 7.44 22.25 -5.35
N ILE A 307 7.51 23.39 -6.04
CA ILE A 307 6.35 23.89 -6.80
C ILE A 307 6.09 23.00 -8.03
N SER A 308 7.11 22.62 -8.81
CA SER A 308 6.90 21.71 -9.96
C SER A 308 6.42 20.31 -9.55
N ARG A 309 6.71 19.82 -8.33
CA ARG A 309 6.13 18.59 -7.78
C ARG A 309 4.67 18.75 -7.34
N VAL A 310 4.36 19.82 -6.59
CA VAL A 310 2.97 20.14 -6.19
C VAL A 310 2.08 20.35 -7.42
N TYR A 311 2.61 21.03 -8.44
CA TYR A 311 1.90 21.29 -9.69
C TYR A 311 1.88 20.10 -10.67
N GLY A 312 2.91 19.25 -10.67
CA GLY A 312 2.88 17.97 -11.38
C GLY A 312 1.80 17.06 -10.80
N SER A 313 1.74 16.96 -9.46
CA SER A 313 0.68 16.26 -8.74
C SER A 313 -0.70 16.87 -9.02
N TYR A 314 -0.81 18.20 -9.09
CA TYR A 314 -2.04 18.90 -9.49
C TYR A 314 -2.48 18.55 -10.93
N GLU A 315 -1.57 18.46 -11.89
CA GLU A 315 -1.91 18.07 -13.26
C GLU A 315 -2.28 16.58 -13.38
N GLU A 316 -1.65 15.71 -12.58
CA GLU A 316 -2.00 14.29 -12.43
C GLU A 316 -3.43 14.15 -11.89
N LEU A 317 -3.77 14.92 -10.84
CA LEU A 317 -5.12 15.04 -10.25
C LEU A 317 -6.18 15.69 -11.16
N ALA A 318 -5.78 16.33 -12.26
CA ALA A 318 -6.66 17.09 -13.15
C ALA A 318 -6.79 16.51 -14.57
N ARG A 319 -6.15 15.36 -14.84
CA ARG A 319 -6.12 14.73 -16.19
C ARG A 319 -6.90 13.43 -16.31
N ASP A 320 -7.31 12.81 -15.22
CA ASP A 320 -7.96 11.49 -15.19
C ASP A 320 -9.48 11.59 -15.48
N PRO A 321 -9.99 11.07 -16.63
CA PRO A 321 -11.41 11.14 -16.98
C PRO A 321 -12.16 9.81 -16.82
N ASP A 322 -11.45 8.68 -16.83
CA ASP A 322 -11.98 7.33 -17.11
C ASP A 322 -11.29 6.29 -16.20
N MET A 323 -11.75 6.19 -14.95
CA MET A 323 -11.34 5.14 -14.01
C MET A 323 -12.20 3.88 -14.19
N ASP A 324 -11.64 2.85 -14.84
CA ASP A 324 -12.31 1.55 -15.01
C ASP A 324 -11.28 0.39 -15.14
N ILE A 325 -11.43 -0.67 -14.33
CA ILE A 325 -10.84 -2.03 -14.47
C ILE A 325 -11.42 -2.93 -13.36
N VAL A 326 -11.60 -4.23 -13.63
CA VAL A 326 -12.67 -5.03 -13.01
C VAL A 326 -12.26 -6.47 -12.61
N HIS A 327 -12.55 -6.84 -11.34
CA HIS A 327 -12.92 -8.18 -10.79
C HIS A 327 -11.92 -9.33 -10.47
N VAL A 328 -12.03 -9.82 -9.21
CA VAL A 328 -12.36 -11.20 -8.73
C VAL A 328 -11.25 -12.19 -8.30
N GLY A 329 -11.36 -12.67 -7.04
CA GLY A 329 -10.85 -13.96 -6.53
C GLY A 329 -10.61 -13.98 -5.01
N VAL A 330 -11.31 -14.82 -4.21
CA VAL A 330 -11.32 -14.72 -2.71
C VAL A 330 -11.78 -15.98 -1.93
N ILE A 331 -11.15 -16.28 -0.76
CA ILE A 331 -11.28 -17.47 0.16
C ILE A 331 -10.84 -17.09 1.66
N PRO A 332 -10.64 -17.90 2.76
CA PRO A 332 -10.93 -19.28 3.26
C PRO A 332 -11.42 -19.34 4.78
N PRO A 333 -11.18 -20.36 5.67
CA PRO A 333 -12.25 -21.31 6.00
C PRO A 333 -12.57 -21.57 7.49
N TYR A 334 -11.87 -20.96 8.47
CA TYR A 334 -11.89 -21.47 9.86
C TYR A 334 -13.12 -21.03 10.68
N HIS A 335 -13.54 -19.77 10.54
CA HIS A 335 -14.84 -19.31 11.03
C HIS A 335 -15.99 -20.00 10.27
N LEU A 336 -15.84 -20.17 8.95
CA LEU A 336 -16.79 -20.88 8.09
C LEU A 336 -17.10 -22.30 8.58
N ASN A 337 -16.09 -23.07 8.98
CA ASN A 337 -16.28 -24.41 9.52
C ASN A 337 -17.01 -24.43 10.88
N ALA A 338 -16.66 -23.51 11.80
CA ALA A 338 -17.39 -23.38 13.07
C ALA A 338 -18.86 -22.98 12.87
N CYS A 339 -19.12 -21.98 12.02
CA CYS A 339 -20.48 -21.56 11.66
C CYS A 339 -21.26 -22.67 10.96
N LYS A 340 -20.67 -23.38 10.00
CA LYS A 340 -21.28 -24.56 9.35
C LYS A 340 -21.64 -25.65 10.37
N LEU A 341 -20.77 -25.95 11.34
CA LEU A 341 -21.06 -26.91 12.42
C LEU A 341 -22.25 -26.48 13.28
N PHE A 342 -22.32 -25.22 13.73
CA PHE A 342 -23.44 -24.73 14.53
C PHE A 342 -24.77 -24.65 13.75
N ILE A 343 -24.73 -24.20 12.49
CA ILE A 343 -25.90 -24.11 11.61
C ILE A 343 -26.43 -25.51 11.26
N ASN A 344 -25.55 -26.47 10.95
CA ASN A 344 -25.95 -27.86 10.69
C ASN A 344 -26.51 -28.54 11.96
N ALA A 345 -26.01 -28.16 13.15
CA ALA A 345 -26.60 -28.53 14.44
C ALA A 345 -27.88 -27.75 14.80
N LYS A 346 -28.41 -26.92 13.88
CA LYS A 346 -29.62 -26.08 14.01
C LYS A 346 -29.60 -25.13 15.23
N LYS A 347 -28.40 -24.68 15.63
CA LYS A 347 -28.22 -23.69 16.70
C LYS A 347 -28.18 -22.29 16.10
N ASN A 348 -28.86 -21.33 16.73
CA ASN A 348 -28.77 -19.91 16.37
C ASN A 348 -27.33 -19.41 16.56
N VAL A 349 -26.85 -18.57 15.63
CA VAL A 349 -25.46 -18.12 15.58
C VAL A 349 -25.38 -16.59 15.66
N LEU A 350 -24.67 -16.10 16.68
CA LEU A 350 -24.07 -14.78 16.66
C LEU A 350 -22.59 -14.99 16.33
N SER A 351 -22.12 -14.48 15.20
CA SER A 351 -20.69 -14.55 14.86
C SER A 351 -20.00 -13.25 15.31
N GLU A 352 -19.09 -13.35 16.28
CA GLU A 352 -18.27 -12.20 16.70
C GLU A 352 -17.26 -11.72 15.64
N LYS A 353 -17.14 -12.43 14.51
CA LYS A 353 -16.33 -12.01 13.35
C LYS A 353 -17.02 -12.32 12.02
N SER A 354 -16.96 -11.35 11.12
CA SER A 354 -17.33 -11.42 9.70
C SER A 354 -16.12 -11.46 8.76
N LEU A 355 -14.89 -11.37 9.29
CA LEU A 355 -13.83 -10.58 8.65
C LEU A 355 -12.54 -11.32 8.28
N ALA A 356 -12.52 -12.63 8.50
CA ALA A 356 -11.58 -13.52 7.82
C ALA A 356 -12.31 -14.32 6.72
N MET A 357 -13.37 -13.70 6.15
CA MET A 357 -14.33 -14.32 5.24
C MET A 357 -14.81 -13.28 4.23
N ASN A 358 -14.58 -13.58 2.97
CA ASN A 358 -14.97 -12.80 1.79
C ASN A 358 -16.45 -12.96 1.41
N THR A 359 -16.86 -12.25 0.36
CA THR A 359 -18.21 -12.31 -0.24
C THR A 359 -18.72 -13.73 -0.50
N LYS A 360 -17.89 -14.64 -1.02
CA LYS A 360 -18.30 -16.01 -1.36
C LYS A 360 -18.61 -16.81 -0.09
N GLU A 361 -17.73 -16.78 0.89
CA GLU A 361 -17.89 -17.57 2.12
C GLU A 361 -18.96 -16.99 3.05
N VAL A 362 -19.06 -15.66 3.13
CA VAL A 362 -20.19 -14.98 3.74
C VAL A 362 -21.49 -15.48 3.10
N LYS A 363 -21.60 -15.47 1.77
CA LYS A 363 -22.77 -15.99 1.05
C LYS A 363 -23.06 -17.47 1.36
N GLU A 364 -22.04 -18.34 1.42
CA GLU A 364 -22.22 -19.74 1.83
C GLU A 364 -22.81 -19.89 3.24
N ILE A 365 -22.39 -19.07 4.21
CA ILE A 365 -22.94 -19.09 5.58
C ILE A 365 -24.38 -18.58 5.58
N LEU A 366 -24.64 -17.45 4.92
CA LEU A 366 -25.97 -16.84 4.84
C LEU A 366 -26.98 -17.79 4.20
N ASP A 367 -26.62 -18.44 3.09
CA ASP A 367 -27.50 -19.38 2.39
C ASP A 367 -27.66 -20.71 3.15
N SER A 368 -26.63 -21.16 3.89
CA SER A 368 -26.75 -22.30 4.81
C SER A 368 -27.67 -22.01 6.00
N ALA A 369 -27.61 -20.80 6.58
CA ALA A 369 -28.48 -20.40 7.68
C ALA A 369 -29.95 -20.33 7.23
N LYS A 370 -30.22 -19.74 6.06
CA LYS A 370 -31.55 -19.75 5.42
C LYS A 370 -32.05 -21.17 5.19
N LYS A 371 -31.23 -22.04 4.56
CA LYS A 371 -31.56 -23.46 4.29
C LYS A 371 -31.90 -24.25 5.56
N ASN A 372 -31.22 -23.99 6.67
CA ASN A 372 -31.44 -24.67 7.95
C ASN A 372 -32.49 -23.97 8.85
N ASN A 373 -33.08 -22.85 8.41
CA ASN A 373 -34.06 -22.04 9.15
C ASN A 373 -33.54 -21.50 10.51
N VAL A 374 -32.25 -21.15 10.54
CA VAL A 374 -31.48 -20.70 11.72
C VAL A 374 -31.43 -19.17 11.78
N PHE A 375 -31.47 -18.56 12.97
CA PHE A 375 -31.15 -17.13 13.12
C PHE A 375 -29.64 -16.94 13.05
N LEU A 376 -29.21 -16.00 12.20
CA LEU A 376 -27.81 -15.62 12.01
C LEU A 376 -27.67 -14.09 11.99
N MET A 377 -26.71 -13.57 12.75
CA MET A 377 -26.33 -12.16 12.72
C MET A 377 -24.80 -12.01 12.83
N GLU A 378 -24.26 -11.06 12.06
CA GLU A 378 -22.91 -10.51 12.26
C GLU A 378 -22.90 -9.63 13.51
N ALA A 379 -21.92 -9.82 14.40
CA ALA A 379 -21.66 -8.85 15.46
C ALA A 379 -21.06 -7.57 14.87
N ALA A 380 -21.72 -6.45 15.13
CA ALA A 380 -21.40 -5.13 14.62
C ALA A 380 -21.72 -4.10 15.71
N TRP A 381 -21.15 -4.29 16.91
CA TRP A 381 -21.55 -3.60 18.14
C TRP A 381 -21.58 -2.08 18.00
N THR A 382 -20.70 -1.50 17.17
CA THR A 382 -20.66 -0.10 16.73
C THR A 382 -22.04 0.47 16.37
N ARG A 383 -22.96 -0.37 15.86
CA ARG A 383 -24.31 0.02 15.43
C ARG A 383 -25.35 -0.01 16.55
N PHE A 384 -25.08 -0.74 17.64
CA PHE A 384 -26.05 -1.02 18.70
C PHE A 384 -25.89 -0.14 19.95
N PHE A 385 -24.77 0.58 20.08
CA PHE A 385 -24.64 1.65 21.07
C PHE A 385 -25.79 2.67 20.93
N GLN A 386 -26.27 3.21 22.06
CA GLN A 386 -27.40 4.14 22.09
C GLN A 386 -27.06 5.48 21.39
N ALA A 387 -25.78 5.84 21.27
CA ALA A 387 -25.33 6.97 20.45
C ALA A 387 -25.57 6.69 18.96
N SER A 388 -25.36 5.46 18.49
CA SER A 388 -25.64 5.05 17.11
C SER A 388 -27.13 5.00 16.80
N VAL A 389 -27.98 4.73 17.80
CA VAL A 389 -29.44 4.94 17.72
C VAL A 389 -29.75 6.44 17.56
N GLN A 390 -29.15 7.31 18.37
CA GLN A 390 -29.30 8.77 18.27
C GLN A 390 -28.83 9.30 16.89
N ILE A 391 -27.73 8.81 16.34
CA ILE A 391 -27.27 9.12 14.98
C ILE A 391 -28.33 8.74 13.94
N ARG A 392 -28.83 7.50 13.97
CA ARG A 392 -29.87 7.05 13.02
C ARG A 392 -31.14 7.89 13.09
N ASN A 393 -31.54 8.32 14.29
CA ASN A 393 -32.69 9.20 14.48
C ASN A 393 -32.44 10.61 13.90
N LEU A 394 -31.28 11.23 14.19
CA LEU A 394 -30.91 12.53 13.62
C LEU A 394 -30.84 12.51 12.08
N LEU A 395 -30.39 11.38 11.50
CA LEU A 395 -30.35 11.16 10.05
C LEU A 395 -31.73 10.84 9.45
N SER A 396 -32.67 10.26 10.21
CA SER A 396 -34.05 10.03 9.75
C SER A 396 -34.91 11.30 9.81
N TRP A 397 -34.57 12.23 10.70
CA TRP A 397 -35.22 13.54 10.83
C TRP A 397 -34.58 14.66 9.96
N GLU A 398 -33.64 14.32 9.08
CA GLU A 398 -32.84 15.27 8.28
C GLU A 398 -32.24 16.44 9.09
N TYR A 399 -31.83 16.18 10.34
CA TYR A 399 -31.42 17.22 11.28
C TYR A 399 -30.18 18.01 10.80
N ILE A 400 -29.25 17.32 10.14
CA ILE A 400 -28.09 17.92 9.45
C ILE A 400 -28.33 18.10 7.94
N GLY A 401 -29.57 17.96 7.47
CA GLY A 401 -29.91 17.95 6.05
C GLY A 401 -29.46 16.68 5.32
N GLU A 402 -29.20 16.81 4.03
CA GLU A 402 -28.68 15.73 3.21
C GLU A 402 -27.21 15.48 3.55
N VAL A 403 -26.84 14.24 3.91
CA VAL A 403 -25.45 13.87 4.17
C VAL A 403 -24.64 13.94 2.87
N LYS A 404 -23.59 14.74 2.83
CA LYS A 404 -22.67 14.87 1.68
C LYS A 404 -21.33 14.18 1.88
N MET A 405 -20.82 14.12 3.10
CA MET A 405 -19.53 13.49 3.40
C MET A 405 -19.56 12.71 4.72
N VAL A 406 -18.84 11.58 4.78
CA VAL A 406 -18.49 10.86 6.01
C VAL A 406 -16.98 10.65 6.09
N ARG A 407 -16.36 10.96 7.23
CA ARG A 407 -14.99 10.54 7.61
C ARG A 407 -15.07 9.60 8.80
N ALA A 408 -14.29 8.53 8.82
CA ALA A 408 -14.00 7.75 10.03
C ALA A 408 -12.53 7.33 10.03
N ASP A 409 -11.86 7.37 11.18
CA ASP A 409 -10.49 6.85 11.30
C ASP A 409 -10.43 5.83 12.46
N TYR A 410 -9.56 4.82 12.35
CA TYR A 410 -9.27 3.89 13.44
C TYR A 410 -7.85 3.30 13.30
N GLY A 411 -6.94 3.73 14.17
CA GLY A 411 -5.61 3.12 14.23
C GLY A 411 -5.05 3.05 15.64
N VAL A 412 -4.38 1.94 15.90
CA VAL A 412 -3.75 1.56 17.16
C VAL A 412 -2.45 0.84 16.79
N PRO A 413 -1.30 1.15 17.41
CA PRO A 413 -0.08 0.39 17.19
C PRO A 413 -0.28 -1.04 17.72
N LEU A 414 -0.35 -2.03 16.83
CA LEU A 414 -0.54 -3.45 17.15
C LEU A 414 0.67 -4.32 16.74
N LEU A 415 1.59 -3.79 15.94
CA LEU A 415 2.81 -4.48 15.44
C LEU A 415 3.78 -4.96 16.53
N HIS A 416 3.53 -4.64 17.80
CA HIS A 416 4.33 -5.11 18.94
C HIS A 416 3.66 -6.27 19.70
N MET A 417 2.50 -6.74 19.25
CA MET A 417 1.79 -7.89 19.82
C MET A 417 2.13 -9.15 19.01
N SER A 418 2.59 -10.22 19.65
CA SER A 418 3.19 -11.43 19.04
C SER A 418 2.30 -12.28 18.10
N ARG A 419 1.19 -11.74 17.60
CA ARG A 419 0.33 -12.30 16.54
C ARG A 419 0.29 -11.43 15.27
N SER A 420 0.78 -10.18 15.29
CA SER A 420 0.78 -9.28 14.12
C SER A 420 1.62 -9.81 12.95
N ASP A 421 2.74 -10.45 13.26
CA ASP A 421 3.78 -10.74 12.26
C ASP A 421 3.60 -12.13 11.62
N GLN A 422 2.58 -12.89 12.05
CA GLN A 422 2.28 -14.23 11.56
C GLN A 422 1.20 -14.16 10.47
N LYS A 423 1.58 -14.35 9.21
CA LYS A 423 0.69 -14.27 8.03
C LYS A 423 -0.57 -15.15 8.15
N ASP A 424 -0.46 -16.29 8.84
CA ASP A 424 -1.55 -17.25 9.04
C ASP A 424 -2.47 -16.91 10.23
N ARG A 425 -2.23 -15.79 10.92
CA ARG A 425 -2.94 -15.38 12.15
C ARG A 425 -3.20 -13.87 12.30
N CYS A 426 -2.65 -13.02 11.44
CA CYS A 426 -2.90 -11.59 11.45
C CYS A 426 -4.04 -11.22 10.48
N GLU A 427 -4.97 -10.41 10.98
CA GLU A 427 -6.11 -9.86 10.23
C GLU A 427 -5.79 -8.44 9.67
N GLY A 428 -4.54 -7.98 9.79
CA GLY A 428 -4.10 -6.69 9.25
C GLY A 428 -4.79 -5.47 9.85
N ALA A 429 -4.61 -4.31 9.21
CA ALA A 429 -5.25 -3.06 9.62
C ALA A 429 -6.68 -2.93 9.06
N LEU A 430 -6.89 -3.35 7.81
CA LEU A 430 -8.18 -3.24 7.12
C LEU A 430 -9.26 -4.15 7.73
N LEU A 431 -8.99 -5.45 7.85
CA LEU A 431 -9.97 -6.41 8.37
C LEU A 431 -10.03 -6.35 9.91
N GLY A 432 -8.90 -6.07 10.58
CA GLY A 432 -8.83 -5.90 12.03
C GLY A 432 -9.46 -4.60 12.57
N LEU A 433 -9.33 -3.47 11.86
CA LEU A 433 -9.73 -2.13 12.33
C LEU A 433 -10.63 -1.39 11.33
N GLY A 434 -10.25 -1.36 10.04
CA GLY A 434 -10.96 -0.64 8.97
C GLY A 434 -12.43 -1.03 8.81
N ILE A 435 -12.80 -2.26 9.17
CA ILE A 435 -14.19 -2.71 9.25
C ILE A 435 -15.10 -1.77 10.06
N CYS A 436 -14.64 -1.24 11.20
CA CYS A 436 -15.51 -0.41 12.04
C CYS A 436 -15.86 0.90 11.33
N CYS A 437 -14.93 1.40 10.50
CA CYS A 437 -15.18 2.53 9.62
C CYS A 437 -16.20 2.17 8.53
N LEU A 438 -16.05 1.00 7.87
CA LEU A 438 -17.01 0.50 6.87
C LEU A 438 -18.42 0.31 7.45
N GLN A 439 -18.55 -0.39 8.58
CA GLN A 439 -19.81 -0.59 9.31
C GLN A 439 -20.46 0.75 9.69
N PHE A 440 -19.67 1.74 10.10
CA PHE A 440 -20.16 3.09 10.42
C PHE A 440 -20.61 3.86 9.17
N ILE A 441 -19.79 3.90 8.12
CA ILE A 441 -20.06 4.59 6.85
C ILE A 441 -21.34 4.06 6.21
N CYS A 442 -21.44 2.73 6.07
CA CYS A 442 -22.62 2.10 5.53
C CYS A 442 -23.86 2.42 6.39
N MET A 443 -23.72 2.47 7.73
CA MET A 443 -24.85 2.79 8.63
C MET A 443 -25.41 4.19 8.35
N VAL A 444 -24.52 5.16 8.10
CA VAL A 444 -24.90 6.53 7.73
C VAL A 444 -25.59 6.58 6.36
N TYR A 445 -25.07 5.83 5.38
CA TYR A 445 -25.68 5.67 4.06
C TYR A 445 -26.71 4.53 3.95
N LYS A 446 -27.26 4.07 5.08
CA LYS A 446 -28.39 3.14 5.17
C LYS A 446 -28.22 1.81 4.40
N GLY A 447 -26.99 1.39 4.09
CA GLY A 447 -26.71 0.18 3.30
C GLY A 447 -26.82 0.34 1.79
N GLU A 448 -26.73 1.57 1.28
CA GLU A 448 -26.50 1.82 -0.15
C GLU A 448 -25.13 1.25 -0.57
N LYS A 449 -25.04 0.64 -1.76
CA LYS A 449 -23.77 0.21 -2.35
C LYS A 449 -23.06 1.42 -2.99
N PRO A 450 -21.74 1.60 -2.80
CA PRO A 450 -21.01 2.68 -3.49
C PRO A 450 -21.03 2.51 -5.01
N GLU A 451 -21.00 3.63 -5.73
CA GLU A 451 -20.84 3.70 -7.19
C GLU A 451 -19.40 3.39 -7.62
N SER A 452 -18.42 3.73 -6.78
CA SER A 452 -17.02 3.36 -6.98
C SER A 452 -16.26 3.31 -5.64
N ILE A 453 -15.20 2.50 -5.61
CA ILE A 453 -14.27 2.33 -4.50
C ILE A 453 -12.86 2.65 -5.00
N GLN A 454 -12.09 3.42 -4.24
CA GLN A 454 -10.66 3.65 -4.46
C GLN A 454 -9.92 3.43 -3.14
N ALA A 455 -8.85 2.63 -3.15
CA ALA A 455 -8.05 2.36 -1.97
C ALA A 455 -6.55 2.34 -2.25
N SER A 456 -5.77 2.80 -1.27
CA SER A 456 -4.31 2.72 -1.25
C SER A 456 -3.82 2.37 0.14
N GLY A 457 -2.69 1.67 0.23
CA GLY A 457 -2.12 1.31 1.52
C GLY A 457 -0.63 1.00 1.48
N THR A 458 -0.11 0.70 2.65
CA THR A 458 1.22 0.15 2.89
C THR A 458 1.08 -1.25 3.47
N CYS A 459 1.98 -2.16 3.07
CA CYS A 459 2.02 -3.52 3.58
C CYS A 459 3.36 -3.76 4.31
N LEU A 460 3.34 -4.68 5.25
CA LEU A 460 4.53 -5.27 5.85
C LEU A 460 5.21 -6.21 4.84
N GLU A 461 6.47 -6.58 5.08
CA GLU A 461 7.20 -7.56 4.24
C GLU A 461 6.53 -8.94 4.15
N THR A 462 5.64 -9.25 5.10
CA THR A 462 4.81 -10.47 5.13
C THR A 462 3.66 -10.46 4.12
N GLY A 463 3.36 -9.31 3.50
CA GLY A 463 2.22 -9.08 2.61
C GLY A 463 0.95 -8.57 3.31
N VAL A 464 0.90 -8.61 4.64
CA VAL A 464 -0.23 -8.10 5.45
C VAL A 464 -0.25 -6.56 5.43
N ASP A 465 -1.43 -5.94 5.40
CA ASP A 465 -1.56 -4.48 5.39
C ASP A 465 -1.21 -3.83 6.75
N GLU A 466 -0.52 -2.71 6.70
CA GLU A 466 -0.07 -1.92 7.86
C GLU A 466 -0.96 -0.69 8.06
N THR A 467 -1.26 0.02 6.98
CA THR A 467 -2.10 1.23 6.96
C THR A 467 -2.82 1.33 5.63
N VAL A 468 -4.14 1.51 5.65
CA VAL A 468 -4.99 1.60 4.45
C VAL A 468 -5.88 2.85 4.53
N ALA A 469 -5.97 3.55 3.40
CA ALA A 469 -6.81 4.71 3.16
C ALA A 469 -7.78 4.42 2.00
N VAL A 470 -9.06 4.79 2.16
CA VAL A 470 -10.13 4.45 1.21
C VAL A 470 -11.02 5.66 0.94
N ILE A 471 -11.44 5.82 -0.32
CA ILE A 471 -12.49 6.76 -0.77
C ILE A 471 -13.62 5.95 -1.41
N LEU A 472 -14.86 6.29 -1.05
CA LEU A 472 -16.09 5.64 -1.50
C LEU A 472 -17.04 6.69 -2.11
N ARG A 473 -17.51 6.49 -3.34
CA ARG A 473 -18.49 7.37 -3.98
C ARG A 473 -19.91 6.80 -3.87
N TYR A 474 -20.89 7.68 -3.71
CA TYR A 474 -22.31 7.35 -3.61
C TYR A 474 -23.17 8.34 -4.42
N SER A 475 -24.35 7.87 -4.83
CA SER A 475 -25.27 8.61 -5.69
C SER A 475 -25.65 9.98 -5.13
N LYS A 476 -26.04 10.92 -6.00
CA LYS A 476 -26.36 12.32 -5.62
C LYS A 476 -25.15 13.11 -5.07
N ASN A 477 -23.95 12.81 -5.58
CA ASN A 477 -22.71 13.52 -5.23
C ASN A 477 -22.41 13.45 -3.74
N ARG A 478 -22.34 12.22 -3.22
CA ARG A 478 -22.03 11.90 -1.81
C ARG A 478 -20.77 11.05 -1.75
N MET A 479 -20.01 11.15 -0.66
CA MET A 479 -18.79 10.37 -0.51
C MET A 479 -18.51 9.97 0.94
N ALA A 480 -17.81 8.87 1.13
CA ALA A 480 -17.16 8.57 2.39
C ALA A 480 -15.66 8.38 2.19
N MET A 481 -14.92 8.47 3.28
CA MET A 481 -13.53 8.09 3.36
C MET A 481 -13.20 7.52 4.73
N PHE A 482 -12.21 6.63 4.79
CA PHE A 482 -11.65 6.22 6.06
C PHE A 482 -10.17 5.87 5.99
N THR A 483 -9.52 5.97 7.15
CA THR A 483 -8.19 5.40 7.38
C THR A 483 -8.23 4.33 8.45
N CYS A 484 -7.40 3.31 8.28
CA CYS A 484 -7.05 2.38 9.35
C CYS A 484 -5.54 2.15 9.41
N SER A 485 -5.01 1.88 10.61
CA SER A 485 -3.58 1.62 10.81
C SER A 485 -3.32 0.68 11.99
N ALA A 486 -2.58 -0.39 11.73
CA ALA A 486 -1.96 -1.23 12.77
C ALA A 486 -0.58 -0.69 13.19
N GLY A 487 0.00 0.25 12.43
CA GLY A 487 1.31 0.84 12.69
C GLY A 487 1.30 2.03 13.66
N VAL A 488 0.28 2.89 13.63
CA VAL A 488 0.24 4.14 14.42
C VAL A 488 -1.11 4.45 15.10
N GLU A 489 -1.06 5.21 16.19
CA GLU A 489 -2.24 5.68 16.93
C GLU A 489 -2.93 6.88 16.23
N LEU A 490 -4.10 6.66 15.62
CA LEU A 490 -4.87 7.72 14.97
C LEU A 490 -5.73 8.51 15.96
N HIS A 491 -6.59 9.42 15.50
CA HIS A 491 -7.54 10.11 16.39
C HIS A 491 -8.73 9.21 16.79
N SER A 492 -9.03 8.20 15.96
CA SER A 492 -10.03 7.17 16.25
C SER A 492 -11.47 7.72 16.40
N ASP A 493 -11.77 8.81 15.67
CA ASP A 493 -13.05 9.52 15.65
C ASP A 493 -13.77 9.41 14.29
N ALA A 494 -15.03 9.86 14.22
CA ALA A 494 -15.78 9.92 12.98
C ALA A 494 -16.61 11.21 12.85
N ILE A 495 -16.85 11.67 11.62
CA ILE A 495 -17.61 12.89 11.32
C ILE A 495 -18.58 12.62 10.17
N ILE A 496 -19.84 13.04 10.35
CA ILE A 496 -20.88 13.10 9.32
C ILE A 496 -21.13 14.57 9.01
N VAL A 497 -21.03 14.94 7.73
CA VAL A 497 -21.27 16.30 7.23
C VAL A 497 -22.50 16.29 6.32
N GLY A 498 -23.48 17.13 6.65
CA GLY A 498 -24.66 17.34 5.84
C GLY A 498 -24.90 18.80 5.49
N THR A 499 -25.84 19.07 4.59
CA THR A 499 -26.12 20.41 4.03
C THR A 499 -26.60 21.45 5.05
N LYS A 500 -27.04 21.03 6.25
CA LYS A 500 -27.51 21.91 7.35
C LYS A 500 -26.67 21.80 8.63
N GLY A 501 -25.64 20.94 8.70
CA GLY A 501 -24.88 20.76 9.94
C GLY A 501 -23.93 19.55 9.97
N THR A 502 -23.40 19.25 11.16
CA THR A 502 -22.46 18.16 11.40
C THR A 502 -22.79 17.34 12.65
N ILE A 503 -22.45 16.05 12.60
CA ILE A 503 -22.40 15.15 13.75
C ILE A 503 -20.96 14.63 13.84
N GLN A 504 -20.27 14.88 14.94
CA GLN A 504 -18.98 14.26 15.26
C GLN A 504 -19.18 13.19 16.33
N VAL A 505 -18.64 12.02 16.09
CA VAL A 505 -18.56 10.89 17.03
C VAL A 505 -17.19 10.94 17.67
N LEU A 506 -17.13 11.17 18.98
CA LEU A 506 -15.87 11.27 19.69
C LEU A 506 -15.24 9.88 19.87
N SER A 507 -13.91 9.89 19.99
CA SER A 507 -13.09 8.68 20.11
C SER A 507 -13.39 7.92 21.41
N PRO A 508 -13.51 6.57 21.40
CA PRO A 508 -13.38 5.67 20.24
C PRO A 508 -14.69 5.50 19.45
N MET A 509 -14.65 5.74 18.13
CA MET A 509 -15.86 5.71 17.30
C MET A 509 -16.53 4.32 17.15
N TRP A 510 -15.81 3.22 17.40
CA TRP A 510 -16.35 1.85 17.41
C TRP A 510 -17.13 1.50 18.70
N CYS A 511 -16.97 2.29 19.76
CA CYS A 511 -17.76 2.21 20.99
C CYS A 511 -18.35 3.58 21.32
N PRO A 512 -19.25 4.12 20.46
CA PRO A 512 -19.62 5.53 20.52
C PRO A 512 -20.46 5.82 21.75
N THR A 513 -19.89 6.62 22.66
CA THR A 513 -20.54 7.07 23.91
C THR A 513 -20.84 8.56 23.91
N SER A 514 -20.09 9.37 23.14
CA SER A 514 -20.16 10.82 23.18
C SER A 514 -20.23 11.40 21.76
N LEU A 515 -21.22 12.26 21.53
CA LEU A 515 -21.53 12.87 20.23
C LEU A 515 -21.50 14.40 20.34
N VAL A 516 -20.92 15.08 19.37
CA VAL A 516 -21.04 16.54 19.21
C VAL A 516 -21.89 16.83 17.99
N VAL A 517 -23.11 17.33 18.19
CA VAL A 517 -24.08 17.68 17.14
C VAL A 517 -24.19 19.19 17.06
N ASN A 518 -23.78 19.80 15.94
CA ASN A 518 -23.79 21.26 15.76
C ASN A 518 -23.20 22.03 16.97
N ARG A 519 -22.03 21.59 17.47
CA ARG A 519 -21.30 22.10 18.66
C ARG A 519 -21.98 21.89 20.03
N LYS A 520 -23.04 21.09 20.13
CA LYS A 520 -23.58 20.61 21.42
C LYS A 520 -23.14 19.17 21.68
N GLU A 521 -22.45 18.95 22.78
CA GLU A 521 -22.05 17.60 23.19
C GLU A 521 -23.18 16.90 23.96
N THR A 522 -23.38 15.61 23.67
CA THR A 522 -24.25 14.70 24.41
C THR A 522 -23.50 13.41 24.68
N GLN A 523 -23.28 13.09 25.96
CA GLN A 523 -22.68 11.84 26.40
C GLN A 523 -23.75 10.86 26.92
N GLN A 524 -23.53 9.58 26.67
CA GLN A 524 -24.36 8.48 27.12
C GLN A 524 -23.48 7.43 27.81
N LEU A 525 -23.81 7.11 29.05
CA LEU A 525 -23.01 6.20 29.88
C LEU A 525 -23.26 4.74 29.52
N VAL A 526 -22.18 3.96 29.46
CA VAL A 526 -22.22 2.49 29.42
C VAL A 526 -22.29 1.98 30.87
N PRO A 527 -23.04 0.91 31.18
CA PRO A 527 -23.10 0.40 32.55
C PRO A 527 -21.74 -0.04 33.09
N GLU A 528 -21.54 0.21 34.38
CA GLU A 528 -20.40 -0.31 35.14
C GLU A 528 -20.33 -1.85 35.07
N PRO A 529 -19.13 -2.43 34.92
CA PRO A 529 -18.97 -3.87 34.82
C PRO A 529 -18.96 -4.53 36.20
N SER A 530 -19.56 -5.72 36.31
CA SER A 530 -19.55 -6.53 37.54
C SER A 530 -18.23 -7.28 37.79
N LEU A 531 -17.31 -7.27 36.81
CA LEU A 531 -16.01 -7.94 36.81
C LEU A 531 -14.99 -7.10 36.03
N SER A 532 -13.70 -7.34 36.23
CA SER A 532 -12.65 -6.77 35.36
C SER A 532 -12.83 -7.22 33.91
N LEU A 533 -12.70 -6.28 32.97
CA LEU A 533 -12.87 -6.52 31.53
C LEU A 533 -11.52 -6.56 30.82
N ASN A 534 -11.35 -7.49 29.89
CA ASN A 534 -10.16 -7.57 29.02
C ASN A 534 -10.12 -6.47 27.94
N PHE A 535 -11.27 -5.84 27.65
CA PHE A 535 -11.39 -4.76 26.66
C PHE A 535 -12.33 -3.66 27.16
N THR A 536 -11.91 -2.40 26.97
CA THR A 536 -12.67 -1.21 27.36
C THR A 536 -14.07 -1.17 26.72
N TYR A 537 -15.07 -0.68 27.46
CA TYR A 537 -16.47 -0.59 27.02
C TYR A 537 -17.18 -1.90 26.64
N SER A 538 -16.65 -3.08 27.01
CA SER A 538 -17.29 -4.38 26.69
C SER A 538 -18.74 -4.52 27.20
N THR A 539 -19.12 -3.81 28.27
CA THR A 539 -20.52 -3.73 28.74
C THR A 539 -21.49 -3.11 27.73
N GLY A 540 -20.99 -2.41 26.70
CA GLY A 540 -21.78 -1.90 25.58
C GLY A 540 -22.33 -3.00 24.65
N LYS A 541 -21.69 -4.17 24.59
CA LYS A 541 -22.19 -5.34 23.81
C LYS A 541 -23.60 -5.78 24.21
N ARG A 542 -24.07 -5.41 25.41
CA ARG A 542 -25.43 -5.70 25.88
C ARG A 542 -26.53 -5.26 24.90
N CYS A 543 -26.32 -4.19 24.14
CA CYS A 543 -27.33 -3.68 23.21
C CYS A 543 -27.46 -4.54 21.95
N GLU A 544 -26.36 -5.18 21.52
CA GLU A 544 -26.34 -6.16 20.43
C GLU A 544 -26.99 -7.48 20.86
N VAL A 545 -26.70 -7.93 22.09
CA VAL A 545 -27.36 -9.10 22.69
C VAL A 545 -28.88 -8.87 22.85
N GLU A 546 -29.31 -7.65 23.19
CA GLU A 546 -30.74 -7.31 23.24
C GLU A 546 -31.38 -7.29 21.84
N GLU A 547 -30.71 -6.79 20.78
CA GLU A 547 -31.23 -6.92 19.41
C GLU A 547 -31.43 -8.40 19.02
N VAL A 548 -30.44 -9.26 19.29
CA VAL A 548 -30.55 -10.71 19.04
C VAL A 548 -31.75 -11.31 19.80
N ARG A 549 -31.91 -10.97 21.08
CA ARG A 549 -33.07 -11.38 21.89
C ARG A 549 -34.39 -10.90 21.27
N GLN A 550 -34.48 -9.64 20.84
CA GLN A 550 -35.68 -9.06 20.24
C GLN A 550 -36.02 -9.68 18.88
N CYS A 551 -35.01 -10.03 18.07
CA CYS A 551 -35.20 -10.72 16.81
C CYS A 551 -35.73 -12.15 17.02
N LEU A 552 -35.14 -12.89 17.95
CA LEU A 552 -35.56 -14.25 18.30
C LEU A 552 -36.98 -14.28 18.88
N LEU A 553 -37.34 -13.35 19.76
CA LEU A 553 -38.71 -13.21 20.30
C LEU A 553 -39.75 -12.89 19.23
N LYS A 554 -39.35 -12.23 18.14
CA LYS A 554 -40.20 -11.92 16.98
C LYS A 554 -40.16 -13.00 15.88
N GLY A 555 -39.44 -14.10 16.09
CA GLY A 555 -39.29 -15.20 15.13
C GLY A 555 -38.44 -14.88 13.89
N LEU A 556 -37.71 -13.76 13.90
CA LEU A 556 -36.87 -13.32 12.78
C LEU A 556 -35.64 -14.25 12.57
N LYS A 557 -35.01 -14.14 11.41
CA LYS A 557 -33.82 -14.93 11.00
C LYS A 557 -32.55 -14.11 10.78
N GLU A 558 -32.71 -12.79 10.76
CA GLU A 558 -31.68 -11.76 10.65
C GLU A 558 -32.14 -10.53 11.45
N SER A 559 -31.26 -9.57 11.69
CA SER A 559 -31.65 -8.28 12.30
C SER A 559 -32.08 -7.28 11.21
N PRO A 560 -33.17 -6.51 11.43
CA PRO A 560 -33.50 -5.37 10.55
C PRO A 560 -32.49 -4.22 10.64
N VAL A 561 -31.66 -4.18 11.69
CA VAL A 561 -30.55 -3.22 11.86
C VAL A 561 -29.26 -3.75 11.23
N MET A 562 -29.07 -5.08 11.19
CA MET A 562 -27.90 -5.77 10.63
C MET A 562 -28.35 -7.00 9.82
N SER A 563 -28.75 -6.77 8.56
CA SER A 563 -29.33 -7.79 7.68
C SER A 563 -28.28 -8.57 6.89
N HIS A 564 -28.67 -9.72 6.34
CA HIS A 564 -27.81 -10.62 5.55
C HIS A 564 -27.29 -9.93 4.27
N ALA A 565 -28.13 -9.13 3.61
CA ALA A 565 -27.71 -8.32 2.47
C ALA A 565 -26.66 -7.25 2.87
N TYR A 566 -26.70 -6.80 4.13
CA TYR A 566 -25.77 -5.82 4.67
C TYR A 566 -24.41 -6.42 4.97
N THR A 567 -24.39 -7.59 5.63
CA THR A 567 -23.20 -8.40 5.86
C THR A 567 -22.50 -8.73 4.54
N LEU A 568 -23.26 -9.07 3.49
CA LEU A 568 -22.72 -9.31 2.16
C LEU A 568 -22.12 -8.05 1.52
N LEU A 569 -22.78 -6.89 1.61
CA LEU A 569 -22.25 -5.62 1.08
C LEU A 569 -20.93 -5.22 1.76
N LEU A 570 -20.79 -5.43 3.07
CA LEU A 570 -19.54 -5.13 3.77
C LEU A 570 -18.38 -6.03 3.31
N ALA A 571 -18.67 -7.30 3.01
CA ALA A 571 -17.70 -8.22 2.42
C ALA A 571 -17.34 -7.82 0.97
N GLU A 572 -18.32 -7.49 0.13
CA GLU A 572 -18.10 -7.00 -1.25
C GLU A 572 -17.23 -5.75 -1.28
N MET A 573 -17.42 -4.83 -0.32
CA MET A 573 -16.57 -3.64 -0.18
C MET A 573 -15.18 -3.99 0.37
N GLY A 574 -15.07 -4.94 1.31
CA GLY A 574 -13.79 -5.39 1.85
C GLY A 574 -12.89 -6.05 0.81
N ASP A 575 -13.44 -7.00 0.05
CA ASP A 575 -12.75 -7.75 -1.00
C ASP A 575 -12.14 -6.79 -2.06
N GLU A 576 -12.92 -5.80 -2.52
CA GLU A 576 -12.49 -4.79 -3.48
C GLU A 576 -11.37 -3.89 -2.92
N ILE A 577 -11.44 -3.50 -1.65
CA ILE A 577 -10.40 -2.70 -0.99
C ILE A 577 -9.11 -3.52 -0.84
N CYS A 578 -9.19 -4.80 -0.46
CA CYS A 578 -8.04 -5.70 -0.40
C CYS A 578 -7.36 -5.82 -1.78
N GLN A 579 -8.15 -6.04 -2.84
CA GLN A 579 -7.68 -6.17 -4.22
C GLN A 579 -6.89 -4.92 -4.66
N GLN A 580 -7.38 -3.71 -4.34
CA GLN A 580 -6.72 -2.45 -4.74
C GLN A 580 -5.49 -2.09 -3.89
N VAL A 581 -5.45 -2.50 -2.61
CA VAL A 581 -4.29 -2.25 -1.73
C VAL A 581 -3.10 -3.15 -2.09
N GLY A 582 -3.34 -4.34 -2.64
CA GLY A 582 -2.31 -5.38 -2.82
C GLY A 582 -1.89 -6.04 -1.50
N GLY A 583 -2.77 -6.02 -0.50
CA GLY A 583 -2.61 -6.79 0.73
C GLY A 583 -2.81 -8.27 0.41
N VAL A 584 -1.80 -9.09 0.69
CA VAL A 584 -1.82 -10.54 0.45
C VAL A 584 -1.87 -11.24 1.80
N TYR A 585 -3.06 -11.66 2.19
CA TYR A 585 -3.25 -12.41 3.42
C TYR A 585 -2.86 -13.88 3.19
N SER A 586 -2.99 -14.72 4.21
CA SER A 586 -3.01 -16.18 4.05
C SER A 586 -4.29 -16.68 3.35
N GLN A 587 -5.18 -15.75 2.97
CA GLN A 587 -6.59 -16.00 2.81
C GLN A 587 -7.04 -16.13 1.35
N ASP A 588 -6.41 -15.38 0.44
CA ASP A 588 -6.88 -15.15 -0.94
C ASP A 588 -6.71 -16.35 -1.90
N TYR A 589 -6.53 -17.58 -1.37
CA TYR A 589 -5.76 -18.65 -2.04
C TYR A 589 -6.38 -20.08 -2.11
N GLN A 590 -7.55 -20.37 -1.51
CA GLN A 590 -8.01 -21.76 -1.25
C GLN A 590 -9.33 -22.25 -1.94
N ASN A 591 -9.55 -22.02 -3.24
CA ASN A 591 -10.76 -22.56 -3.91
C ASN A 591 -10.60 -23.04 -5.37
N MET A 592 -9.39 -23.07 -5.88
CA MET A 592 -8.96 -24.19 -6.72
C MET A 592 -7.69 -24.73 -6.06
N ALA A 593 -7.80 -25.90 -5.42
CA ALA A 593 -6.63 -26.68 -5.06
C ALA A 593 -5.79 -26.84 -6.34
N THR A 594 -4.49 -26.59 -6.30
CA THR A 594 -3.66 -26.63 -7.51
C THR A 594 -3.73 -28.03 -8.10
N ARG A 595 -4.25 -28.17 -9.33
CA ARG A 595 -4.51 -29.47 -9.97
C ARG A 595 -3.28 -29.91 -10.76
N TRP A 596 -2.55 -30.84 -10.17
CA TRP A 596 -1.32 -31.41 -10.71
C TRP A 596 -1.61 -32.51 -11.72
N GLY A 597 -1.06 -32.35 -12.92
CA GLY A 597 -0.82 -33.42 -13.87
C GLY A 597 0.58 -34.00 -13.68
N ILE A 598 0.71 -35.32 -13.61
CA ILE A 598 2.01 -35.99 -13.47
C ILE A 598 2.45 -36.53 -14.83
N CYS A 599 3.51 -35.96 -15.40
CA CYS A 599 4.15 -36.47 -16.60
C CYS A 599 5.27 -37.46 -16.22
N SER A 600 5.19 -38.67 -16.77
CA SER A 600 5.99 -39.85 -16.41
C SER A 600 5.62 -40.47 -15.06
N VAL A 601 5.71 -41.81 -15.02
CA VAL A 601 5.47 -42.65 -13.84
C VAL A 601 6.79 -43.15 -13.21
N GLY A 602 7.87 -42.39 -13.39
CA GLY A 602 9.20 -42.72 -12.88
C GLY A 602 9.30 -42.66 -11.35
N LYS A 603 10.45 -43.12 -10.82
CA LYS A 603 10.75 -43.09 -9.37
C LYS A 603 10.59 -41.69 -8.75
N ILE A 604 11.00 -40.66 -9.47
CA ILE A 604 10.94 -39.27 -9.00
C ILE A 604 9.49 -38.75 -8.99
N SER A 605 8.69 -39.10 -10.01
CA SER A 605 7.24 -38.84 -10.04
C SER A 605 6.48 -39.54 -8.91
N HIS A 606 6.85 -40.78 -8.57
CA HIS A 606 6.31 -41.49 -7.39
C HIS A 606 6.59 -40.68 -6.13
N ASP A 607 7.85 -40.33 -5.88
CA ASP A 607 8.28 -39.58 -4.69
C ASP A 607 7.60 -38.20 -4.59
N PHE A 608 7.55 -37.45 -5.69
CA PHE A 608 6.84 -36.16 -5.77
C PHE A 608 5.34 -36.31 -5.48
N THR A 609 4.70 -37.37 -6.00
CA THR A 609 3.29 -37.68 -5.72
C THR A 609 3.07 -38.12 -4.27
N VAL A 610 4.07 -38.75 -3.62
CA VAL A 610 4.04 -39.04 -2.18
C VAL A 610 4.15 -37.76 -1.35
N ALA A 611 5.07 -36.86 -1.74
CA ALA A 611 5.31 -35.59 -1.06
C ALA A 611 4.13 -34.62 -1.17
N LEU A 612 3.54 -34.46 -2.36
CA LEU A 612 2.34 -33.63 -2.60
C LEU A 612 1.20 -33.99 -1.64
N LYS A 613 0.95 -35.28 -1.42
CA LYS A 613 -0.09 -35.78 -0.51
C LYS A 613 0.20 -35.58 0.97
N THR A 614 1.34 -34.99 1.35
CA THR A 614 1.57 -34.50 2.71
C THR A 614 1.07 -33.06 2.90
N LEU A 615 0.74 -32.35 1.82
CA LEU A 615 0.04 -31.06 1.81
C LEU A 615 -1.49 -31.28 1.91
N PRO A 616 -2.27 -30.25 2.28
CA PRO A 616 -3.73 -30.36 2.35
C PRO A 616 -4.37 -30.62 0.98
N ALA A 617 -5.45 -31.41 0.94
CA ALA A 617 -6.13 -31.78 -0.31
C ALA A 617 -7.04 -30.66 -0.85
N GLU A 618 -7.33 -29.67 -0.02
CA GLU A 618 -7.90 -28.36 -0.36
C GLU A 618 -6.88 -27.41 -1.03
N ASP A 619 -5.59 -27.72 -0.94
CA ASP A 619 -4.50 -26.92 -1.52
C ASP A 619 -3.83 -27.58 -2.73
N HIS A 620 -3.66 -28.91 -2.71
CA HIS A 620 -3.01 -29.67 -3.77
C HIS A 620 -3.82 -30.93 -4.13
N GLN A 621 -4.14 -31.09 -5.42
CA GLN A 621 -4.82 -32.29 -5.93
C GLN A 621 -4.07 -32.88 -7.11
N VAL A 622 -3.79 -34.17 -7.09
CA VAL A 622 -3.23 -34.89 -8.23
C VAL A 622 -4.39 -35.49 -9.02
N VAL A 623 -4.74 -34.84 -10.14
CA VAL A 623 -5.97 -35.15 -10.90
C VAL A 623 -5.72 -36.11 -12.06
N ALA A 624 -4.51 -36.11 -12.63
CA ALA A 624 -4.18 -36.89 -13.80
C ALA A 624 -2.71 -37.34 -13.80
N VAL A 625 -2.46 -38.51 -14.40
CA VAL A 625 -1.11 -39.01 -14.70
C VAL A 625 -1.02 -39.52 -16.13
N ALA A 626 0.14 -39.32 -16.77
CA ALA A 626 0.42 -39.86 -18.09
C ALA A 626 1.77 -40.60 -18.15
N ALA A 627 1.77 -41.69 -18.90
CA ALA A 627 2.97 -42.41 -19.32
C ALA A 627 3.03 -42.49 -20.85
N ARG A 628 3.90 -43.34 -21.39
CA ARG A 628 4.01 -43.64 -22.84
C ARG A 628 3.24 -44.91 -23.24
N LYS A 629 2.46 -45.43 -22.30
CA LYS A 629 1.63 -46.63 -22.33
C LYS A 629 0.50 -46.41 -21.34
N LEU A 630 -0.71 -46.84 -21.67
CA LEU A 630 -1.87 -46.61 -20.80
C LEU A 630 -1.82 -47.50 -19.56
N GLU A 631 -1.24 -48.70 -19.69
CA GLU A 631 -1.10 -49.70 -18.62
C GLU A 631 -0.23 -49.17 -17.48
N ASP A 632 0.95 -48.63 -17.82
CA ASP A 632 1.90 -48.02 -16.87
C ASP A 632 1.24 -46.84 -16.10
N ALA A 633 0.47 -46.00 -16.82
CA ALA A 633 -0.26 -44.88 -16.23
C ALA A 633 -1.40 -45.33 -15.31
N GLN A 634 -2.13 -46.38 -15.68
CA GLN A 634 -3.20 -46.96 -14.87
C GLN A 634 -2.66 -47.65 -13.61
N GLU A 635 -1.49 -48.29 -13.65
CA GLU A 635 -0.86 -48.85 -12.46
C GLU A 635 -0.48 -47.75 -11.46
N PHE A 636 0.14 -46.67 -11.94
CA PHE A 636 0.48 -45.51 -11.12
C PHE A 636 -0.77 -44.81 -10.57
N SER A 637 -1.82 -44.65 -11.38
CA SER A 637 -3.12 -44.12 -10.96
C SER A 637 -3.75 -44.95 -9.85
N ARG A 638 -3.74 -46.30 -9.94
CA ARG A 638 -4.19 -47.20 -8.87
C ARG A 638 -3.34 -47.04 -7.60
N LYS A 639 -2.01 -47.04 -7.75
CA LYS A 639 -1.05 -46.92 -6.64
C LYS A 639 -1.19 -45.61 -5.86
N HIS A 640 -1.48 -44.51 -6.56
CA HIS A 640 -1.58 -43.18 -5.98
C HIS A 640 -3.03 -42.65 -5.87
N ASN A 641 -4.05 -43.46 -6.17
CA ASN A 641 -5.47 -43.05 -6.17
C ASN A 641 -5.71 -41.74 -6.96
N ILE A 642 -5.22 -41.68 -8.20
CA ILE A 642 -5.37 -40.55 -9.13
C ILE A 642 -6.55 -40.85 -10.06
N SER A 643 -7.46 -39.89 -10.23
CA SER A 643 -8.75 -40.10 -10.91
C SER A 643 -8.66 -40.30 -12.42
N LYS A 644 -7.60 -39.82 -13.09
CA LYS A 644 -7.36 -40.02 -14.54
C LYS A 644 -5.99 -40.60 -14.84
N ALA A 645 -5.93 -41.46 -15.86
CA ALA A 645 -4.71 -42.04 -16.40
C ALA A 645 -4.72 -41.98 -17.94
N TYR A 646 -3.61 -41.54 -18.54
CA TYR A 646 -3.47 -41.28 -19.97
C TYR A 646 -2.32 -42.06 -20.61
N GLY A 647 -2.50 -42.50 -21.86
CA GLY A 647 -1.51 -43.30 -22.59
C GLY A 647 -0.43 -42.47 -23.30
N SER A 648 -0.64 -41.16 -23.40
CA SER A 648 0.24 -40.18 -24.03
C SER A 648 0.33 -38.88 -23.22
N TYR A 649 1.41 -38.12 -23.41
CA TYR A 649 1.56 -36.80 -22.78
C TYR A 649 0.66 -35.74 -23.43
N GLU A 650 0.31 -35.94 -24.70
CA GLU A 650 -0.57 -35.11 -25.49
C GLU A 650 -2.04 -35.15 -24.99
N GLU A 651 -2.49 -36.27 -24.41
CA GLU A 651 -3.77 -36.33 -23.70
C GLU A 651 -3.75 -35.47 -22.43
N LEU A 652 -2.72 -35.62 -21.59
CA LEU A 652 -2.56 -34.84 -20.36
C LEU A 652 -2.44 -33.33 -20.64
N ALA A 653 -1.77 -32.96 -21.72
CA ALA A 653 -1.65 -31.57 -22.17
C ALA A 653 -3.02 -30.96 -22.55
N ARG A 654 -3.97 -31.78 -23.01
CA ARG A 654 -5.33 -31.36 -23.39
C ARG A 654 -6.35 -31.43 -22.26
N ASP A 655 -6.03 -32.05 -21.12
CA ASP A 655 -6.97 -32.17 -20.00
C ASP A 655 -7.30 -30.79 -19.43
N PRO A 656 -8.57 -30.31 -19.50
CA PRO A 656 -8.94 -29.00 -18.96
C PRO A 656 -8.77 -28.91 -17.43
N ASP A 657 -8.79 -30.03 -16.71
CA ASP A 657 -8.73 -30.03 -15.25
C ASP A 657 -7.30 -29.93 -14.69
N VAL A 658 -6.26 -29.90 -15.53
CA VAL A 658 -4.85 -29.76 -15.10
C VAL A 658 -4.42 -28.29 -15.12
N ASP A 659 -3.98 -27.75 -13.99
CA ASP A 659 -3.46 -26.38 -13.87
C ASP A 659 -1.95 -26.32 -14.14
N VAL A 660 -1.22 -27.29 -13.60
CA VAL A 660 0.25 -27.38 -13.65
C VAL A 660 0.69 -28.82 -13.87
N VAL A 661 1.76 -29.01 -14.66
CA VAL A 661 2.35 -30.33 -14.93
C VAL A 661 3.70 -30.44 -14.26
N TYR A 662 3.88 -31.50 -13.46
CA TYR A 662 5.20 -31.95 -13.01
C TYR A 662 5.83 -32.84 -14.08
N VAL A 663 7.00 -32.45 -14.57
CA VAL A 663 7.73 -33.13 -15.65
C VAL A 663 8.90 -33.94 -15.07
N GLY A 664 8.61 -35.18 -14.69
CA GLY A 664 9.57 -36.15 -14.13
C GLY A 664 10.09 -37.17 -15.15
N VAL A 665 10.41 -36.73 -16.37
CA VAL A 665 11.00 -37.58 -17.43
C VAL A 665 12.54 -37.60 -17.34
N VAL A 666 13.23 -38.37 -18.20
CA VAL A 666 14.71 -38.36 -18.28
C VAL A 666 15.23 -37.09 -18.97
N HIS A 667 16.43 -36.62 -18.58
CA HIS A 667 16.96 -35.28 -18.94
C HIS A 667 16.79 -34.87 -20.42
N PRO A 668 17.13 -35.72 -21.43
CA PRO A 668 17.00 -35.33 -22.85
C PRO A 668 15.55 -35.13 -23.32
N CYS A 669 14.57 -35.61 -22.56
CA CYS A 669 13.15 -35.45 -22.86
C CYS A 669 12.54 -34.18 -22.26
N HIS A 670 13.26 -33.46 -21.37
CA HIS A 670 12.75 -32.28 -20.65
C HIS A 670 12.30 -31.18 -21.61
N LEU A 671 13.14 -30.83 -22.60
CA LEU A 671 12.84 -29.83 -23.64
C LEU A 671 11.50 -30.10 -24.35
N ASN A 672 11.30 -31.33 -24.82
CA ASN A 672 10.13 -31.69 -25.62
C ASN A 672 8.87 -31.81 -24.76
N ALA A 673 8.98 -32.36 -23.54
CA ALA A 673 7.87 -32.41 -22.59
C ALA A 673 7.45 -31.00 -22.16
N CYS A 674 8.38 -30.13 -21.77
CA CYS A 674 8.07 -28.74 -21.41
C CYS A 674 7.43 -28.00 -22.57
N LYS A 675 8.00 -28.06 -23.79
CA LYS A 675 7.42 -27.39 -24.96
C LYS A 675 6.04 -27.94 -25.34
N LEU A 676 5.73 -29.22 -25.11
CA LEU A 676 4.38 -29.77 -25.28
C LEU A 676 3.38 -29.11 -24.32
N PHE A 677 3.66 -29.11 -23.02
CA PHE A 677 2.75 -28.56 -22.01
C PHE A 677 2.62 -27.03 -22.08
N ILE A 678 3.73 -26.32 -22.30
CA ILE A 678 3.76 -24.86 -22.46
C ILE A 678 2.93 -24.41 -23.66
N ASN A 679 3.06 -25.05 -24.83
CA ASN A 679 2.26 -24.69 -26.01
C ASN A 679 0.78 -25.12 -25.89
N ALA A 680 0.47 -26.05 -24.99
CA ALA A 680 -0.91 -26.35 -24.57
C ALA A 680 -1.42 -25.41 -23.45
N LYS A 681 -0.67 -24.34 -23.12
CA LYS A 681 -0.95 -23.37 -22.06
C LYS A 681 -1.09 -23.97 -20.66
N LYS A 682 -0.32 -25.03 -20.37
CA LYS A 682 -0.15 -25.56 -19.01
C LYS A 682 1.09 -24.95 -18.36
N ASN A 683 0.98 -24.67 -17.07
CA ASN A 683 2.12 -24.29 -16.25
C ASN A 683 3.02 -25.51 -16.01
N VAL A 684 4.33 -25.31 -15.80
CA VAL A 684 5.31 -26.41 -15.72
C VAL A 684 6.24 -26.26 -14.51
N LEU A 685 6.33 -27.33 -13.71
CA LEU A 685 7.45 -27.62 -12.82
C LEU A 685 8.26 -28.75 -13.45
N CYS A 686 9.51 -28.49 -13.84
CA CYS A 686 10.35 -29.48 -14.53
C CYS A 686 11.50 -29.95 -13.64
N GLU A 687 11.78 -31.25 -13.64
CA GLU A 687 12.92 -31.82 -12.92
C GLU A 687 14.26 -31.19 -13.33
N LYS A 688 15.25 -31.29 -12.44
CA LYS A 688 16.61 -30.79 -12.69
C LYS A 688 17.48 -31.85 -13.39
N PRO A 689 18.41 -31.47 -14.28
CA PRO A 689 18.55 -30.14 -14.88
C PRO A 689 17.42 -29.83 -15.86
N LEU A 690 16.90 -28.60 -15.86
CA LEU A 690 15.76 -28.16 -16.70
C LEU A 690 15.89 -28.52 -18.18
N ALA A 691 17.12 -28.56 -18.70
CA ALA A 691 17.44 -29.16 -19.99
C ALA A 691 18.92 -29.57 -20.05
N MET A 692 19.34 -30.21 -21.15
CA MET A 692 20.72 -30.73 -21.28
C MET A 692 21.78 -29.63 -21.44
N ASN A 693 21.39 -28.42 -21.84
CA ASN A 693 22.30 -27.29 -22.07
C ASN A 693 21.57 -25.94 -22.13
N THR A 694 22.34 -24.84 -22.09
CA THR A 694 21.83 -23.45 -22.08
C THR A 694 21.01 -23.06 -23.31
N LYS A 695 21.20 -23.70 -24.48
CA LYS A 695 20.37 -23.42 -25.67
C LYS A 695 18.94 -23.95 -25.45
N GLU A 696 18.84 -25.18 -24.95
CA GLU A 696 17.55 -25.81 -24.65
C GLU A 696 16.83 -25.08 -23.51
N VAL A 697 17.53 -24.70 -22.44
CA VAL A 697 16.96 -23.87 -21.37
C VAL A 697 16.36 -22.57 -21.92
N LYS A 698 17.06 -21.88 -22.83
CA LYS A 698 16.51 -20.69 -23.51
C LYS A 698 15.29 -21.01 -24.37
N GLU A 699 15.29 -22.10 -25.13
CA GLU A 699 14.11 -22.51 -25.91
C GLU A 699 12.87 -22.80 -25.03
N ILE A 700 13.06 -23.28 -23.79
CA ILE A 700 11.95 -23.48 -22.83
C ILE A 700 11.50 -22.12 -22.26
N LEU A 701 12.43 -21.26 -21.83
CA LEU A 701 12.15 -19.93 -21.28
C LEU A 701 11.42 -19.02 -22.28
N ASP A 702 11.94 -18.92 -23.52
CA ASP A 702 11.33 -18.16 -24.61
C ASP A 702 9.93 -18.71 -24.95
N SER A 703 9.75 -20.04 -24.87
CA SER A 703 8.44 -20.69 -25.10
C SER A 703 7.46 -20.39 -23.97
N ALA A 704 7.88 -20.39 -22.70
CA ALA A 704 7.02 -20.08 -21.55
C ALA A 704 6.55 -18.63 -21.61
N LYS A 705 7.49 -17.70 -21.77
CA LYS A 705 7.22 -16.26 -21.92
C LYS A 705 6.30 -15.95 -23.11
N LYS A 706 6.49 -16.62 -24.24
CA LYS A 706 5.63 -16.47 -25.43
C LYS A 706 4.18 -16.93 -25.19
N ASN A 707 3.97 -17.95 -24.37
CA ASN A 707 2.65 -18.51 -24.09
C ASN A 707 1.97 -17.92 -22.84
N ASN A 708 2.69 -17.10 -22.07
CA ASN A 708 2.27 -16.55 -20.77
C ASN A 708 1.83 -17.64 -19.77
N VAL A 709 2.76 -18.54 -19.45
CA VAL A 709 2.58 -19.62 -18.46
C VAL A 709 3.73 -19.64 -17.46
N PHE A 710 3.44 -20.06 -16.24
CA PHE A 710 4.44 -20.25 -15.19
C PHE A 710 5.41 -21.38 -15.54
N LEU A 711 6.70 -21.14 -15.32
CA LEU A 711 7.77 -22.12 -15.45
C LEU A 711 8.71 -22.09 -14.23
N MET A 712 9.08 -23.26 -13.71
CA MET A 712 10.10 -23.41 -12.68
C MET A 712 10.90 -24.72 -12.87
N GLU A 713 12.20 -24.65 -12.60
CA GLU A 713 13.07 -25.80 -12.40
C GLU A 713 12.96 -26.30 -10.95
N VAL A 714 12.98 -27.63 -10.75
CA VAL A 714 13.05 -28.31 -9.45
C VAL A 714 14.38 -27.96 -8.77
N ALA A 715 14.36 -26.86 -8.02
CA ALA A 715 15.47 -26.40 -7.19
C ALA A 715 15.22 -26.74 -5.70
N TRP A 716 14.51 -27.83 -5.43
CA TRP A 716 13.97 -28.30 -4.14
C TRP A 716 14.77 -27.90 -2.88
N THR A 717 16.10 -28.10 -2.90
CA THR A 717 17.06 -27.69 -1.87
C THR A 717 16.85 -26.25 -1.37
N ARG A 718 16.49 -25.30 -2.25
CA ARG A 718 16.25 -23.89 -1.90
C ARG A 718 15.01 -23.69 -0.99
N PHE A 719 14.10 -24.65 -0.94
CA PHE A 719 12.80 -24.52 -0.27
C PHE A 719 12.72 -25.24 1.08
N PHE A 720 13.72 -26.07 1.43
CA PHE A 720 13.80 -26.66 2.76
C PHE A 720 13.88 -25.56 3.85
N PRO A 721 13.22 -25.72 5.02
CA PRO A 721 13.24 -24.72 6.09
C PRO A 721 14.64 -24.32 6.57
N ALA A 722 15.60 -25.26 6.52
CA ALA A 722 17.02 -24.96 6.76
C ALA A 722 17.55 -23.91 5.76
N SER A 723 17.30 -24.09 4.47
CA SER A 723 17.70 -23.13 3.41
C SER A 723 16.97 -21.78 3.50
N VAL A 724 15.78 -21.75 4.09
CA VAL A 724 15.08 -20.49 4.41
C VAL A 724 15.81 -19.75 5.54
N GLU A 725 16.17 -20.44 6.63
CA GLU A 725 16.94 -19.84 7.74
C GLU A 725 18.34 -19.40 7.27
N ILE A 726 19.01 -20.14 6.39
CA ILE A 726 20.27 -19.69 5.76
C ILE A 726 20.08 -18.32 5.10
N ARG A 727 19.05 -18.15 4.26
CA ARG A 727 18.80 -16.86 3.57
C ARG A 727 18.51 -15.73 4.55
N LYS A 728 17.77 -16.01 5.62
CA LYS A 728 17.50 -15.05 6.70
C LYS A 728 18.79 -14.62 7.40
N LEU A 729 19.61 -15.56 7.89
CA LEU A 729 20.88 -15.26 8.57
C LEU A 729 21.87 -14.49 7.68
N LEU A 730 21.83 -14.73 6.36
CA LEU A 730 22.61 -13.95 5.39
C LEU A 730 22.07 -12.53 5.15
N ALA A 731 20.74 -12.35 5.16
CA ALA A 731 20.11 -11.03 5.04
C ALA A 731 20.24 -10.18 6.32
N GLU A 732 20.30 -10.83 7.48
CA GLU A 732 20.58 -10.21 8.80
C GLU A 732 22.08 -9.90 9.02
N GLU A 733 22.93 -10.13 8.02
CA GLU A 733 24.41 -10.05 8.10
C GLU A 733 25.01 -10.81 9.31
N TYR A 734 24.36 -11.89 9.76
CA TYR A 734 24.66 -12.58 11.02
C TYR A 734 26.10 -13.12 11.09
N ILE A 735 26.62 -13.62 9.96
CA ILE A 735 28.03 -14.04 9.81
C ILE A 735 28.92 -12.99 9.14
N GLY A 736 28.43 -11.75 8.98
CA GLY A 736 29.10 -10.68 8.24
C GLY A 736 29.17 -10.95 6.73
N GLU A 737 30.16 -10.36 6.05
CA GLU A 737 30.29 -10.51 4.60
C GLU A 737 30.75 -11.94 4.24
N VAL A 738 29.94 -12.70 3.51
CA VAL A 738 30.29 -14.07 3.06
C VAL A 738 31.53 -14.05 2.18
N LYS A 739 32.64 -14.66 2.65
CA LYS A 739 33.91 -14.75 1.92
C LYS A 739 34.11 -16.06 1.19
N MET A 740 33.67 -17.17 1.77
CA MET A 740 33.86 -18.50 1.19
C MET A 740 32.62 -19.39 1.30
N VAL A 741 32.31 -20.12 0.23
CA VAL A 741 31.32 -21.21 0.24
C VAL A 741 31.97 -22.51 -0.20
N ARG A 742 31.72 -23.61 0.51
CA ARG A 742 32.09 -24.97 0.11
C ARG A 742 30.85 -25.85 0.11
N ALA A 743 30.73 -26.76 -0.86
CA ALA A 743 29.71 -27.79 -0.90
C ALA A 743 30.28 -29.08 -1.51
N ASP A 744 29.86 -30.26 -1.04
CA ASP A 744 30.16 -31.51 -1.72
C ASP A 744 28.96 -32.45 -1.83
N PHE A 745 28.93 -33.25 -2.89
CA PHE A 745 27.87 -34.23 -3.16
C PHE A 745 28.42 -35.42 -3.95
N GLY A 746 28.77 -36.49 -3.26
CA GLY A 746 29.25 -37.73 -3.85
C GLY A 746 28.38 -38.93 -3.46
N VAL A 747 27.91 -39.67 -4.46
CA VAL A 747 27.16 -40.93 -4.29
C VAL A 747 27.54 -41.88 -5.43
N PRO A 748 27.95 -43.14 -5.15
CA PRO A 748 28.22 -44.14 -6.20
C PRO A 748 26.96 -44.47 -7.02
N LEU A 749 26.84 -43.91 -8.23
CA LEU A 749 25.62 -43.94 -9.06
C LEU A 749 25.71 -44.80 -10.32
N PHE A 750 26.90 -45.26 -10.73
CA PHE A 750 27.08 -46.06 -11.96
C PHE A 750 26.44 -47.46 -11.91
N HIS A 751 26.05 -47.93 -10.72
CA HIS A 751 25.19 -49.11 -10.59
C HIS A 751 23.75 -48.89 -11.11
N VAL A 752 23.36 -47.63 -11.36
CA VAL A 752 22.10 -47.26 -12.04
C VAL A 752 22.39 -46.99 -13.51
N PRO A 753 21.89 -47.80 -14.47
CA PRO A 753 22.36 -47.76 -15.86
C PRO A 753 22.25 -46.42 -16.60
N ARG A 754 21.36 -45.49 -16.18
CA ARG A 754 21.27 -44.16 -16.81
C ARG A 754 22.45 -43.24 -16.47
N SER A 755 23.12 -43.48 -15.34
CA SER A 755 24.14 -42.57 -14.79
C SER A 755 25.43 -42.56 -15.61
N ASP A 756 25.71 -43.67 -16.30
CA ASP A 756 26.85 -43.85 -17.21
C ASP A 756 26.51 -43.49 -18.67
N GLN A 757 25.22 -43.31 -18.98
CA GLN A 757 24.75 -43.10 -20.35
C GLN A 757 24.73 -41.61 -20.69
N LYS A 758 25.74 -41.18 -21.46
CA LYS A 758 25.88 -39.83 -21.99
C LYS A 758 24.62 -39.31 -22.70
N ASP A 759 24.03 -40.15 -23.55
CA ASP A 759 22.81 -39.82 -24.30
C ASP A 759 21.56 -39.70 -23.42
N LEU A 760 21.62 -40.09 -22.14
CA LEU A 760 20.57 -39.89 -21.13
C LEU A 760 20.88 -38.77 -20.13
N GLY A 761 21.96 -38.00 -20.35
CA GLY A 761 22.43 -36.98 -19.44
C GLY A 761 22.95 -37.55 -18.12
N GLY A 762 23.66 -38.67 -18.18
CA GLY A 762 24.48 -39.19 -17.08
C GLY A 762 25.65 -38.25 -16.70
N GLY A 763 26.46 -38.69 -15.73
CA GLY A 763 27.58 -37.93 -15.18
C GLY A 763 27.28 -37.21 -13.86
N ALA A 764 28.33 -36.92 -13.10
CA ALA A 764 28.25 -36.36 -11.76
C ALA A 764 27.74 -34.91 -11.75
N LEU A 765 28.09 -34.09 -12.75
CA LEU A 765 27.76 -32.68 -12.80
C LEU A 765 26.26 -32.43 -13.02
N LEU A 766 25.65 -33.16 -13.96
CA LEU A 766 24.20 -33.07 -14.22
C LEU A 766 23.37 -33.82 -13.17
N GLY A 767 23.86 -34.96 -12.67
CA GLY A 767 23.14 -35.73 -11.65
C GLY A 767 23.17 -35.10 -10.25
N LEU A 768 24.35 -34.63 -9.84
CA LEU A 768 24.67 -34.22 -8.46
C LEU A 768 25.12 -32.76 -8.38
N GLY A 769 26.13 -32.37 -9.17
CA GLY A 769 26.83 -31.08 -9.08
C GLY A 769 25.95 -29.85 -9.27
N ILE A 770 24.89 -29.94 -10.08
CA ILE A 770 23.86 -28.89 -10.17
C ILE A 770 23.25 -28.55 -8.80
N SER A 771 23.17 -29.51 -7.88
CA SER A 771 22.64 -29.31 -6.52
C SER A 771 23.60 -28.50 -5.63
N CYS A 772 24.91 -28.59 -5.89
CA CYS A 772 25.92 -27.73 -5.27
C CYS A 772 25.90 -26.33 -5.90
N LEU A 773 25.81 -26.25 -7.24
CA LEU A 773 25.79 -24.99 -7.98
C LEU A 773 24.56 -24.13 -7.64
N GLN A 774 23.37 -24.72 -7.53
CA GLN A 774 22.17 -23.99 -7.10
C GLN A 774 22.27 -23.49 -5.65
N PHE A 775 22.98 -24.20 -4.78
CA PHE A 775 23.20 -23.80 -3.39
C PHE A 775 24.16 -22.61 -3.30
N ILE A 776 25.30 -22.68 -4.00
CA ILE A 776 26.24 -21.56 -4.12
C ILE A 776 25.57 -20.32 -4.74
N SER A 777 24.81 -20.52 -5.81
CA SER A 777 24.01 -19.46 -6.46
C SER A 777 22.96 -18.85 -5.51
N MET A 778 22.39 -19.63 -4.58
CA MET A 778 21.48 -19.11 -3.55
C MET A 778 22.24 -18.24 -2.53
N VAL A 779 23.39 -18.72 -2.04
CA VAL A 779 24.20 -18.03 -1.01
C VAL A 779 24.77 -16.70 -1.53
N TYR A 780 25.21 -16.65 -2.78
CA TYR A 780 25.63 -15.40 -3.44
C TYR A 780 24.50 -14.70 -4.24
N ASN A 781 23.23 -14.90 -3.85
CA ASN A 781 22.06 -14.15 -4.35
C ASN A 781 22.00 -14.00 -5.89
N ARG A 782 22.28 -15.08 -6.63
CA ARG A 782 22.30 -15.16 -8.11
C ARG A 782 23.33 -14.26 -8.79
N GLU A 783 24.36 -13.80 -8.08
CA GLU A 783 25.52 -13.16 -8.70
C GLU A 783 26.15 -14.11 -9.73
N LYS A 784 26.63 -13.55 -10.85
CA LYS A 784 27.38 -14.31 -11.85
C LYS A 784 28.87 -14.34 -11.45
N PRO A 785 29.53 -15.51 -11.40
CA PRO A 785 30.96 -15.57 -11.14
C PRO A 785 31.77 -14.85 -12.23
N GLU A 786 32.82 -14.16 -11.80
CA GLU A 786 33.77 -13.44 -12.66
C GLU A 786 34.71 -14.42 -13.39
N SER A 787 35.06 -15.54 -12.74
CA SER A 787 35.77 -16.65 -13.37
C SER A 787 35.30 -18.01 -12.85
N ILE A 788 35.47 -19.04 -13.68
CA ILE A 788 35.16 -20.44 -13.36
C ILE A 788 36.38 -21.27 -13.74
N GLN A 789 36.84 -22.12 -12.82
CA GLN A 789 37.88 -23.11 -13.07
C GLN A 789 37.34 -24.49 -12.68
N ALA A 790 37.49 -25.49 -13.54
CA ALA A 790 37.01 -26.84 -13.29
C ALA A 790 38.08 -27.87 -13.65
N SER A 791 38.15 -28.95 -12.87
CA SER A 791 39.01 -30.11 -13.12
C SER A 791 38.25 -31.37 -12.72
N GLY A 792 38.43 -32.46 -13.45
CA GLY A 792 37.68 -33.69 -13.22
C GLY A 792 38.16 -34.88 -14.01
N ILE A 793 37.56 -36.03 -13.71
CA ILE A 793 37.78 -37.33 -14.35
C ILE A 793 36.53 -37.67 -15.15
N CYS A 794 36.70 -38.24 -16.35
CA CYS A 794 35.61 -38.76 -17.17
C CYS A 794 35.78 -40.27 -17.37
N LEU A 795 34.67 -40.99 -17.48
CA LEU A 795 34.64 -42.39 -17.88
C LEU A 795 34.87 -42.55 -19.40
N GLU A 796 35.19 -43.77 -19.84
CA GLU A 796 35.34 -44.12 -21.26
C GLU A 796 34.05 -43.88 -22.07
N THR A 797 32.88 -43.98 -21.41
CA THR A 797 31.56 -43.61 -21.94
C THR A 797 31.39 -42.10 -22.22
N GLY A 798 32.34 -41.28 -21.75
CA GLY A 798 32.39 -39.85 -22.01
C GLY A 798 31.40 -39.02 -21.18
N VAL A 799 30.91 -39.55 -20.06
CA VAL A 799 30.33 -38.78 -18.94
C VAL A 799 31.40 -38.44 -17.91
N ASP A 800 31.17 -37.41 -17.10
CA ASP A 800 32.04 -37.03 -16.00
C ASP A 800 31.80 -37.91 -14.75
N GLU A 801 32.88 -38.42 -14.16
CA GLU A 801 32.85 -39.31 -12.99
C GLU A 801 32.93 -38.53 -11.69
N SER A 802 33.87 -37.59 -11.64
CA SER A 802 34.19 -36.78 -10.46
C SER A 802 34.69 -35.41 -10.93
N VAL A 803 34.10 -34.31 -10.43
CA VAL A 803 34.43 -32.94 -10.85
C VAL A 803 34.58 -32.04 -9.63
N ALA A 804 35.67 -31.27 -9.58
CA ALA A 804 35.87 -30.16 -8.65
C ALA A 804 35.85 -28.83 -9.42
N VAL A 805 35.12 -27.85 -8.89
CA VAL A 805 34.91 -26.53 -9.51
C VAL A 805 35.21 -25.43 -8.50
N ILE A 806 35.93 -24.40 -8.93
CA ILE A 806 36.18 -23.15 -8.22
C ILE A 806 35.49 -22.01 -8.98
N LEU A 807 34.78 -21.16 -8.25
CA LEU A 807 34.00 -20.03 -8.75
C LEU A 807 34.48 -18.76 -8.04
N GLN A 808 34.95 -17.78 -8.79
CA GLN A 808 35.40 -16.49 -8.25
C GLN A 808 34.31 -15.43 -8.41
N TYR A 809 34.11 -14.61 -7.38
CA TYR A 809 33.06 -13.60 -7.27
C TYR A 809 33.64 -12.26 -6.84
N SER A 810 32.93 -11.17 -7.19
CA SER A 810 33.39 -9.80 -6.92
C SER A 810 33.63 -9.56 -5.42
N LYS A 811 34.44 -8.55 -5.06
CA LYS A 811 34.85 -8.25 -3.66
C LYS A 811 35.72 -9.35 -3.01
N ASN A 812 36.49 -10.10 -3.80
CA ASN A 812 37.38 -11.17 -3.34
C ASN A 812 36.63 -12.30 -2.62
N ARG A 813 35.52 -12.76 -3.22
CA ARG A 813 34.69 -13.87 -2.70
C ARG A 813 34.88 -15.11 -3.56
N MET A 814 34.74 -16.30 -2.97
CA MET A 814 34.99 -17.56 -3.67
C MET A 814 34.01 -18.65 -3.24
N ALA A 815 33.55 -19.45 -4.18
CA ALA A 815 32.95 -20.74 -3.88
C ALA A 815 33.76 -21.89 -4.49
N MET A 816 33.65 -23.06 -3.87
CA MET A 816 34.13 -24.31 -4.44
C MET A 816 33.10 -25.42 -4.22
N PHE A 817 32.98 -26.33 -5.18
CA PHE A 817 32.26 -27.58 -4.96
C PHE A 817 32.93 -28.79 -5.59
N THR A 818 32.63 -29.96 -5.03
CA THR A 818 33.07 -31.26 -5.57
C THR A 818 31.87 -32.20 -5.68
N CYS A 819 31.64 -32.76 -6.86
CA CYS A 819 30.61 -33.78 -7.08
C CYS A 819 31.21 -35.07 -7.65
N SER A 820 30.68 -36.23 -7.24
CA SER A 820 31.17 -37.53 -7.72
C SER A 820 30.05 -38.56 -7.85
N ALA A 821 29.96 -39.19 -9.03
CA ALA A 821 29.11 -40.34 -9.27
C ALA A 821 29.86 -41.67 -9.02
N GLY A 822 31.18 -41.62 -8.75
CA GLY A 822 32.03 -42.79 -8.47
C GLY A 822 32.16 -43.09 -6.97
N VAL A 823 32.44 -42.08 -6.15
CA VAL A 823 32.68 -42.23 -4.70
C VAL A 823 31.62 -41.54 -3.83
N HIS A 824 31.48 -42.00 -2.60
CA HIS A 824 30.69 -41.30 -1.58
C HIS A 824 31.50 -40.15 -0.99
N LEU A 825 30.90 -38.97 -0.84
CA LEU A 825 31.46 -37.81 -0.13
C LEU A 825 30.56 -37.48 1.06
N HIS A 826 30.99 -36.57 1.93
CA HIS A 826 30.29 -36.24 3.18
C HIS A 826 28.88 -35.71 2.92
N GLY A 827 28.69 -34.94 1.85
CA GLY A 827 27.38 -34.39 1.50
C GLY A 827 27.05 -33.10 2.25
N GLU A 828 28.05 -32.35 2.70
CA GLU A 828 27.90 -31.18 3.58
C GLU A 828 28.11 -29.87 2.81
N ALA A 829 27.74 -28.75 3.41
CA ALA A 829 28.10 -27.43 2.89
C ALA A 829 28.44 -26.43 4.01
N PHE A 830 29.35 -25.51 3.72
CA PHE A 830 29.88 -24.53 4.66
C PHE A 830 29.81 -23.14 4.04
N ILE A 831 29.30 -22.17 4.81
CA ILE A 831 29.24 -20.76 4.42
C ILE A 831 30.02 -19.97 5.47
N ALA A 832 31.19 -19.46 5.10
CA ALA A 832 32.06 -18.68 5.97
C ALA A 832 32.00 -17.19 5.62
N GLY A 833 31.64 -16.36 6.59
CA GLY A 833 31.69 -14.91 6.51
C GLY A 833 32.75 -14.30 7.43
N THR A 834 32.84 -12.98 7.47
CA THR A 834 33.84 -12.27 8.30
C THR A 834 33.64 -12.45 9.81
N ASN A 835 32.42 -12.79 10.25
CA ASN A 835 32.03 -12.81 11.66
C ASN A 835 31.59 -14.19 12.17
N GLY A 836 31.52 -15.21 11.30
CA GLY A 836 31.06 -16.56 11.69
C GLY A 836 30.92 -17.54 10.52
N ILE A 837 30.43 -18.74 10.84
CA ILE A 837 30.20 -19.84 9.89
C ILE A 837 28.79 -20.39 10.07
N ILE A 838 28.14 -20.74 8.96
CA ILE A 838 26.95 -21.60 8.92
C ILE A 838 27.36 -22.93 8.29
N GLU A 839 27.10 -24.03 9.00
CA GLU A 839 27.32 -25.40 8.53
C GLU A 839 25.98 -26.04 8.18
N VAL A 840 25.91 -26.68 7.02
CA VAL A 840 24.75 -27.42 6.53
C VAL A 840 25.09 -28.89 6.60
N LEU A 841 24.48 -29.59 7.56
CA LEU A 841 24.78 -30.99 7.82
C LEU A 841 24.22 -31.88 6.69
N SER A 842 24.88 -33.02 6.49
CA SER A 842 24.51 -33.97 5.45
C SER A 842 23.09 -34.51 5.64
N PRO A 843 22.26 -34.59 4.59
CA PRO A 843 22.54 -34.27 3.18
C PRO A 843 22.22 -32.80 2.80
N MET A 844 23.22 -32.04 2.34
CA MET A 844 23.07 -30.62 1.96
C MET A 844 22.06 -30.36 0.84
N TRP A 845 21.74 -31.37 0.01
CA TRP A 845 20.77 -31.25 -1.09
C TRP A 845 19.31 -31.44 -0.64
N CYS A 846 19.06 -32.01 0.53
CA CYS A 846 17.75 -32.02 1.19
C CYS A 846 17.91 -31.73 2.69
N PRO A 847 18.37 -30.50 3.04
CA PRO A 847 18.97 -30.21 4.33
C PRO A 847 17.93 -30.13 5.46
N THR A 848 18.10 -30.99 6.45
CA THR A 848 17.25 -31.09 7.64
C THR A 848 17.91 -30.58 8.92
N ALA A 849 19.18 -30.16 8.88
CA ALA A 849 19.86 -29.60 10.06
C ALA A 849 20.94 -28.57 9.69
N LEU A 850 21.14 -27.60 10.59
CA LEU A 850 22.18 -26.57 10.51
C LEU A 850 22.99 -26.53 11.81
N VAL A 851 24.25 -26.10 11.72
CA VAL A 851 25.04 -25.61 12.87
C VAL A 851 25.35 -24.15 12.66
N VAL A 852 25.04 -23.31 13.66
CA VAL A 852 25.32 -21.87 13.63
C VAL A 852 25.86 -21.49 15.00
N ASN A 853 27.10 -20.99 15.07
CA ASN A 853 27.80 -20.70 16.32
C ASN A 853 27.71 -21.86 17.33
N GLU A 854 28.18 -23.05 16.91
CA GLU A 854 28.15 -24.34 17.64
C GLU A 854 26.74 -24.90 17.99
N LYS A 855 25.67 -24.13 17.76
CA LYS A 855 24.30 -24.56 18.05
C LYS A 855 23.70 -25.34 16.86
N VAL A 856 23.47 -26.64 17.06
CA VAL A 856 22.70 -27.48 16.14
C VAL A 856 21.21 -27.11 16.19
N THR A 857 20.59 -26.90 15.03
CA THR A 857 19.13 -26.70 14.88
C THR A 857 18.57 -27.68 13.85
N GLN A 858 17.42 -28.29 14.14
CA GLN A 858 16.82 -29.39 13.39
C GLN A 858 15.50 -28.96 12.72
N TYR A 859 15.29 -29.43 11.49
CA TYR A 859 14.18 -29.08 10.59
C TYR A 859 13.63 -30.39 9.96
N PRO A 860 12.86 -31.19 10.72
CA PRO A 860 12.39 -32.49 10.26
C PRO A 860 11.40 -32.37 9.10
N VAL A 861 11.51 -33.27 8.12
CA VAL A 861 10.51 -33.45 7.06
C VAL A 861 9.34 -34.33 7.53
N PRO A 862 8.14 -34.22 6.93
CA PRO A 862 7.01 -35.08 7.26
C PRO A 862 7.25 -36.55 6.88
N GLU A 863 6.63 -37.46 7.64
CA GLU A 863 6.62 -38.90 7.33
C GLU A 863 5.84 -39.20 6.03
N PRO A 864 6.35 -40.11 5.17
CA PRO A 864 5.70 -40.45 3.91
C PRO A 864 4.62 -41.52 4.08
N HIS A 865 3.48 -41.36 3.39
CA HIS A 865 2.38 -42.34 3.43
C HIS A 865 2.61 -43.59 2.53
N LEU A 866 3.70 -43.61 1.75
CA LEU A 866 4.18 -44.73 0.94
C LEU A 866 5.71 -44.70 0.90
N PRO A 867 6.42 -45.84 0.73
CA PRO A 867 7.88 -45.86 0.65
C PRO A 867 8.43 -44.93 -0.44
N LEU A 868 9.49 -44.19 -0.11
CA LEU A 868 10.21 -43.29 -1.02
C LEU A 868 11.35 -43.99 -1.76
N ASN A 869 11.79 -43.44 -2.89
CA ASN A 869 12.95 -43.89 -3.65
C ASN A 869 14.23 -43.11 -3.32
N PHE A 870 14.11 -41.88 -2.81
CA PHE A 870 15.24 -41.01 -2.46
C PHE A 870 15.12 -40.44 -1.03
N THR A 871 16.25 -39.97 -0.50
CA THR A 871 16.35 -39.48 0.89
C THR A 871 15.57 -38.17 1.09
N TYR A 872 14.68 -38.15 2.10
CA TYR A 872 13.86 -36.99 2.49
C TYR A 872 12.99 -36.39 1.37
N SER A 873 12.53 -37.20 0.40
CA SER A 873 11.72 -36.69 -0.72
C SER A 873 10.39 -36.04 -0.34
N THR A 874 9.87 -36.26 0.88
CA THR A 874 8.73 -35.48 1.39
C THR A 874 9.01 -33.97 1.47
N GLY A 875 10.28 -33.54 1.42
CA GLY A 875 10.68 -32.15 1.24
C GLY A 875 10.31 -31.52 -0.12
N MET A 876 9.98 -32.32 -1.14
CA MET A 876 9.40 -31.81 -2.40
C MET A 876 8.06 -31.08 -2.18
N ARG A 877 7.43 -31.22 -1.01
CA ARG A 877 6.28 -30.40 -0.62
C ARG A 877 6.59 -28.90 -0.61
N TYR A 878 7.83 -28.49 -0.31
CA TYR A 878 8.14 -27.08 -0.11
C TYR A 878 8.26 -26.32 -1.44
N GLU A 879 8.78 -26.96 -2.49
CA GLU A 879 8.77 -26.39 -3.84
C GLU A 879 7.39 -26.49 -4.51
N ALA A 880 6.61 -27.54 -4.22
CA ALA A 880 5.23 -27.62 -4.67
C ALA A 880 4.39 -26.47 -4.09
N GLU A 881 4.53 -26.16 -2.80
CA GLU A 881 3.89 -24.99 -2.19
C GLU A 881 4.40 -23.68 -2.83
N GLU A 882 5.70 -23.50 -3.09
CA GLU A 882 6.19 -22.31 -3.83
C GLU A 882 5.53 -22.17 -5.21
N VAL A 883 5.38 -23.26 -5.97
CA VAL A 883 4.68 -23.25 -7.27
C VAL A 883 3.24 -22.78 -7.09
N ARG A 884 2.51 -23.34 -6.11
CA ARG A 884 1.15 -22.88 -5.75
C ARG A 884 1.14 -21.38 -5.40
N GLN A 885 2.03 -20.94 -4.51
CA GLN A 885 2.18 -19.53 -4.10
C GLN A 885 2.55 -18.59 -5.26
N CYS A 886 3.22 -19.07 -6.31
CA CYS A 886 3.52 -18.28 -7.50
C CYS A 886 2.33 -18.21 -8.46
N LEU A 887 1.69 -19.35 -8.76
CA LEU A 887 0.49 -19.41 -9.60
C LEU A 887 -0.62 -18.52 -9.06
N LEU A 888 -0.86 -18.55 -7.75
CA LEU A 888 -1.86 -17.75 -7.06
C LEU A 888 -1.55 -16.24 -7.02
N LYS A 889 -0.30 -15.84 -7.30
CA LYS A 889 0.11 -14.42 -7.47
C LYS A 889 0.08 -13.95 -8.92
N GLY A 890 -0.18 -14.85 -9.88
CA GLY A 890 -0.02 -14.57 -11.31
C GLY A 890 1.45 -14.43 -11.75
N ASN A 891 2.41 -14.95 -10.97
CA ASN A 891 3.82 -14.87 -11.33
C ASN A 891 4.17 -15.80 -12.51
N GLU A 892 4.99 -15.33 -13.45
CA GLU A 892 5.55 -16.17 -14.53
C GLU A 892 6.64 -17.16 -14.05
N THR A 893 7.26 -16.93 -12.89
CA THR A 893 8.24 -17.85 -12.27
C THR A 893 8.46 -17.52 -10.79
N SER A 894 9.16 -18.39 -10.04
CA SER A 894 9.54 -18.12 -8.65
C SER A 894 10.70 -17.13 -8.56
N ALA A 895 10.58 -16.13 -7.70
CA ALA A 895 11.66 -15.19 -7.39
C ALA A 895 12.91 -15.87 -6.81
N PHE A 896 12.78 -17.05 -6.20
CA PHE A 896 13.89 -17.86 -5.68
C PHE A 896 14.52 -18.79 -6.73
N CYS A 897 13.87 -18.98 -7.89
CA CYS A 897 14.35 -19.82 -9.00
C CYS A 897 14.65 -19.07 -10.31
N LEU A 898 14.48 -17.74 -10.37
CA LEU A 898 14.82 -16.90 -11.54
C LEU A 898 16.17 -17.31 -12.19
N LEU A 899 16.07 -17.72 -13.46
CA LEU A 899 17.11 -18.27 -14.35
C LEU A 899 17.80 -17.20 -15.21
#